data_AF-A0A6I1JGE3-F1
#
_entry.id   AF-A0A6I1JGE3-F1
#
_cell.length_a   1.000
_cell.length_b   1.000
_cell.length_c   1.000
_cell.angle_alpha   90.00
_cell.angle_beta   90.00
_cell.angle_gamma   90.00
#
_symmetry.space_group_name_H-M   'P 1'
#
loop_
_entity.id
_entity.type
_entity.pdbx_description
1 polymer ?
#
loop_
_entity_poly.entity_id
_entity_poly.type
_entity_poly.pdbx_seq_one_letter_code
_entity_poly.pdbx_strand_id
1 'polypeptide(L)'
;MTRIPDFTTVDFADAAPAASGGAVWLTPEEIAVRPVHTGADLAGIDFLDTWPGIKPFLRGPYPTMYVNQPWTIRQYAGFSTAEDSNAFYRRNLAAGQKGLSVAFDLATHRGYDSDHPRVSGDVGMAGVAIDSIYDMRTLFSGIPLDQMSVSMTMNGAVLPILALYIAAAEEQGVPQAKLSGTIQNDILKEFMVRNTYIYPPKPSMRIISDIFAHTAKEMPKYNSISISGYHMQEAGATQDLELAYTLADGVEYIRAGIAAGMTVDQFAPRLSFFWAIGMNFFMEVAKLRAARLLWAKLVKQFDPKSDKSLPLRTHSQTSGWSLTAQDVFNNVVRTQIEAMAATQGHTQSLHTNALDEALALPTDFSARIARNTQLFLQQESGTTRIIDPWGGSLYVERLTADLAAKAWEHIQEVEALGGMAKAIDAGIPKLRIEEAAAKTQARIDSGVQSVIGVNKFRPDDEKPIDVLKVDNSAVRASQIEKLRRLREERNPAEVQAALDALTAGAAGNGNLLALAINAARAKATVGEGVRPPQGRDQGHFRRLQARGRRHERERLEGPEHGRDLRRERGPPPAHPRRQGRPGRPRPWPEGHRLGLRRPRLRRRHRAALRNPRRGRQAGHRERRALRRCLLARRRPPDAGAGAEGGTGEAGPRRHHDRRRRRHPAAGLRCPLCRGCLVDLPAGNADRGCRHRLDGQAQRQARLRAGGGVGASVRKADDEGQRRSHAGHVIRVELADDIADPRAPDRHRLVSHHLGRDAQS
;
A
#
# COMPACT_ATOMS: atom_id res chain seq x y z
N MET A 1 -20.27 7.24 -41.32
CA MET A 1 -21.58 7.40 -40.66
C MET A 1 -21.32 7.88 -39.25
N THR A 2 -21.81 9.07 -38.91
CA THR A 2 -21.84 9.57 -37.52
C THR A 2 -22.82 8.72 -36.70
N ARG A 3 -22.38 8.16 -35.58
CA ARG A 3 -23.24 7.44 -34.62
C ARG A 3 -23.89 8.39 -33.61
N ILE A 4 -24.31 9.57 -34.07
CA ILE A 4 -25.05 10.53 -33.25
C ILE A 4 -26.52 10.24 -33.52
N PRO A 5 -27.34 9.89 -32.51
CA PRO A 5 -28.78 9.73 -32.69
C PRO A 5 -29.39 11.04 -33.17
N ASP A 6 -30.27 10.98 -34.17
CA ASP A 6 -31.07 12.14 -34.54
C ASP A 6 -32.27 12.25 -33.60
N PHE A 7 -32.10 13.04 -32.54
CA PHE A 7 -33.12 13.27 -31.52
C PHE A 7 -34.37 14.00 -32.05
N THR A 8 -34.40 14.46 -33.32
CA THR A 8 -35.64 14.92 -33.97
C THR A 8 -36.51 13.76 -34.50
N THR A 9 -35.96 12.54 -34.51
CA THR A 9 -36.61 11.31 -35.01
C THR A 9 -36.82 10.23 -33.96
N VAL A 10 -36.52 10.53 -32.68
CA VAL A 10 -36.66 9.60 -31.55
C VAL A 10 -37.77 10.11 -30.64
N ASP A 11 -38.88 9.37 -30.59
CA ASP A 11 -39.97 9.66 -29.66
C ASP A 11 -39.48 9.54 -28.21
N PHE A 12 -39.72 10.58 -27.41
CA PHE A 12 -39.58 10.55 -25.95
C PHE A 12 -40.78 9.81 -25.33
N ALA A 13 -40.87 8.51 -25.60
CA ALA A 13 -41.77 7.62 -24.88
C ALA A 13 -41.33 7.44 -23.43
N ASP A 14 -42.29 7.26 -22.51
CA ASP A 14 -42.00 6.83 -21.15
C ASP A 14 -41.27 5.49 -21.17
N ALA A 15 -39.98 5.52 -20.88
CA ALA A 15 -39.13 4.35 -20.85
C ALA A 15 -39.46 3.50 -19.61
N ALA A 16 -40.50 2.67 -19.72
CA ALA A 16 -40.69 1.52 -18.85
C ALA A 16 -39.33 0.81 -18.68
N PRO A 17 -38.88 0.50 -17.45
CA PRO A 17 -37.48 0.18 -17.17
C PRO A 17 -37.04 -1.04 -17.95
N ALA A 18 -36.40 -0.79 -19.08
CA ALA A 18 -36.22 -1.81 -20.10
C ALA A 18 -35.38 -2.95 -19.52
N ALA A 19 -35.84 -4.19 -19.72
CA ALA A 19 -35.04 -5.38 -19.50
C ALA A 19 -33.86 -5.33 -20.48
N SER A 20 -32.78 -4.66 -20.04
CA SER A 20 -31.80 -4.09 -20.96
C SER A 20 -31.05 -5.20 -21.67
N GLY A 21 -31.28 -5.38 -22.97
CA GLY A 21 -30.62 -6.40 -23.81
C GLY A 21 -29.10 -6.23 -23.98
N GLY A 22 -28.47 -5.36 -23.21
CA GLY A 22 -27.02 -5.31 -23.06
C GLY A 22 -26.52 -6.52 -22.27
N ALA A 23 -25.41 -7.11 -22.72
CA ALA A 23 -24.85 -8.29 -22.09
C ALA A 23 -24.46 -8.01 -20.62
N VAL A 24 -24.79 -8.95 -19.74
CA VAL A 24 -24.35 -8.95 -18.34
C VAL A 24 -22.82 -9.06 -18.29
N TRP A 25 -22.17 -8.18 -17.54
CA TRP A 25 -20.72 -8.22 -17.33
C TRP A 25 -20.39 -9.18 -16.19
N LEU A 26 -19.85 -10.35 -16.53
CA LEU A 26 -19.19 -11.22 -15.57
C LEU A 26 -17.80 -10.64 -15.24
N THR A 27 -17.61 -10.20 -13.99
CA THR A 27 -16.34 -9.60 -13.54
C THR A 27 -15.28 -10.68 -13.27
N PRO A 28 -13.98 -10.33 -13.09
CA PRO A 28 -12.94 -11.30 -12.73
C PRO A 28 -13.19 -12.02 -11.39
N GLU A 29 -13.92 -11.39 -10.47
CA GLU A 29 -14.40 -11.90 -9.18
C GLU A 29 -15.58 -12.88 -9.36
N GLU A 30 -16.00 -13.11 -10.61
CA GLU A 30 -17.13 -13.95 -11.01
C GLU A 30 -18.46 -13.45 -10.41
N ILE A 31 -18.62 -12.11 -10.33
CA ILE A 31 -19.87 -11.38 -10.02
C ILE A 31 -20.56 -10.98 -11.33
N ALA A 32 -21.90 -11.03 -11.37
CA ALA A 32 -22.70 -10.75 -12.54
C ALA A 32 -23.31 -9.32 -12.50
N VAL A 33 -22.59 -8.34 -13.02
CA VAL A 33 -23.03 -6.92 -13.05
C VAL A 33 -23.93 -6.67 -14.26
N ARG A 34 -25.14 -6.14 -14.02
CA ARG A 34 -26.10 -5.80 -15.10
C ARG A 34 -25.90 -4.34 -15.56
N PRO A 35 -26.29 -3.99 -16.80
CA PRO A 35 -26.17 -2.61 -17.29
C PRO A 35 -27.05 -1.60 -16.54
N VAL A 36 -28.14 -2.05 -15.90
CA VAL A 36 -29.09 -1.24 -15.14
C VAL A 36 -29.44 -1.94 -13.83
N HIS A 37 -29.54 -1.16 -12.76
CA HIS A 37 -30.02 -1.57 -11.44
C HIS A 37 -31.31 -0.79 -11.09
N THR A 38 -32.23 -1.43 -10.36
CA THR A 38 -33.54 -0.89 -9.96
C THR A 38 -33.76 -1.03 -8.45
N GLY A 39 -34.85 -0.46 -7.92
CA GLY A 39 -35.18 -0.59 -6.48
C GLY A 39 -35.29 -2.04 -5.99
N ALA A 40 -35.64 -2.97 -6.87
CA ALA A 40 -35.67 -4.41 -6.56
C ALA A 40 -34.28 -4.98 -6.18
N ASP A 41 -33.19 -4.35 -6.62
CA ASP A 41 -31.83 -4.81 -6.31
C ASP A 41 -31.39 -4.49 -4.89
N LEU A 42 -32.14 -3.67 -4.15
CA LEU A 42 -31.96 -3.48 -2.71
C LEU A 42 -32.65 -4.57 -1.87
N ALA A 43 -33.46 -5.44 -2.47
CA ALA A 43 -34.16 -6.50 -1.75
C ALA A 43 -33.18 -7.45 -1.03
N GLY A 44 -33.44 -7.67 0.26
CA GLY A 44 -32.63 -8.52 1.13
C GLY A 44 -31.32 -7.90 1.64
N ILE A 45 -31.05 -6.62 1.36
CA ILE A 45 -29.87 -5.91 1.92
C ILE A 45 -30.22 -5.33 3.29
N ASP A 46 -29.51 -5.76 4.34
CA ASP A 46 -29.80 -5.46 5.75
C ASP A 46 -29.08 -4.21 6.30
N PHE A 47 -28.17 -3.62 5.52
CA PHE A 47 -27.25 -2.57 5.97
C PHE A 47 -27.56 -1.15 5.43
N LEU A 48 -28.70 -0.94 4.78
CA LEU A 48 -29.04 0.33 4.10
C LEU A 48 -29.13 1.52 5.06
N ASP A 49 -29.82 1.33 6.19
CA ASP A 49 -30.07 2.35 7.23
C ASP A 49 -28.90 2.53 8.23
N THR A 50 -27.68 2.14 7.82
CA THR A 50 -26.49 2.22 8.69
C THR A 50 -25.81 3.59 8.62
N TRP A 51 -25.27 4.03 9.76
CA TRP A 51 -24.65 5.35 9.94
C TRP A 51 -23.12 5.27 10.08
N PRO A 52 -22.38 6.30 9.63
CA PRO A 52 -20.92 6.40 9.82
C PRO A 52 -20.56 6.40 11.31
N GLY A 53 -19.47 5.74 11.68
CA GLY A 53 -19.02 5.66 13.08
C GLY A 53 -19.89 4.84 14.02
N ILE A 54 -20.94 4.18 13.52
CA ILE A 54 -21.80 3.24 14.27
C ILE A 54 -21.66 1.85 13.64
N LYS A 55 -21.62 0.79 14.46
CA LYS A 55 -21.53 -0.60 13.98
C LYS A 55 -22.71 -0.94 13.05
N PRO A 56 -22.47 -1.56 11.86
CA PRO A 56 -21.25 -2.27 11.44
C PRO A 56 -20.21 -1.42 10.67
N PHE A 57 -20.24 -0.09 10.79
CA PHE A 57 -19.25 0.86 10.23
C PHE A 57 -19.16 0.88 8.69
N LEU A 58 -20.18 0.38 7.98
CA LEU A 58 -20.24 0.33 6.51
C LEU A 58 -19.86 1.67 5.86
N ARG A 59 -20.54 2.75 6.26
CA ARG A 59 -20.32 4.13 5.76
C ARG A 59 -19.01 4.79 6.25
N GLY A 60 -18.22 4.10 7.09
CA GLY A 60 -16.92 4.57 7.58
C GLY A 60 -16.75 4.40 9.10
N PRO A 61 -15.50 4.33 9.59
CA PRO A 61 -15.21 4.09 11.01
C PRO A 61 -15.42 5.30 11.94
N TYR A 62 -15.66 6.51 11.41
CA TYR A 62 -15.79 7.75 12.20
C TYR A 62 -17.08 8.52 11.82
N PRO A 63 -17.82 9.15 12.76
CA PRO A 63 -19.12 9.76 12.45
C PRO A 63 -19.09 10.88 11.40
N THR A 64 -18.03 11.68 11.34
CA THR A 64 -17.89 12.84 10.45
C THR A 64 -17.06 12.57 9.18
N MET A 65 -16.37 11.43 9.13
CA MET A 65 -15.37 11.08 8.11
C MET A 65 -14.51 12.26 7.66
N TYR A 66 -14.60 12.70 6.39
CA TYR A 66 -13.73 13.73 5.83
C TYR A 66 -14.22 15.17 6.02
N VAL A 67 -15.46 15.37 6.50
CA VAL A 67 -16.10 16.68 6.57
C VAL A 67 -15.35 17.65 7.49
N ASN A 68 -14.75 17.12 8.56
CA ASN A 68 -13.86 17.86 9.46
C ASN A 68 -12.36 17.54 9.24
N GLN A 69 -12.02 16.30 8.88
CA GLN A 69 -10.63 15.88 8.68
C GLN A 69 -10.48 14.88 7.53
N PRO A 70 -9.94 15.28 6.36
CA PRO A 70 -9.69 14.35 5.27
C PRO A 70 -8.57 13.35 5.62
N TRP A 71 -8.46 12.28 4.83
CA TRP A 71 -7.45 11.22 5.00
C TRP A 71 -6.01 11.78 5.07
N THR A 72 -5.13 11.05 5.74
CA THR A 72 -3.70 11.44 5.80
C THR A 72 -3.03 11.16 4.45
N ILE A 73 -2.53 12.21 3.79
CA ILE A 73 -1.62 12.08 2.64
C ILE A 73 -0.32 11.46 3.15
N ARG A 74 -0.06 10.20 2.76
CA ARG A 74 1.03 9.37 3.26
C ARG A 74 1.76 8.72 2.10
N GLN A 75 2.65 9.46 1.46
CA GLN A 75 3.53 8.91 0.44
C GLN A 75 4.56 7.97 1.08
N TYR A 76 4.80 6.86 0.39
CA TYR A 76 5.81 5.85 0.66
C TYR A 76 7.08 6.27 -0.06
N ALA A 77 8.18 6.32 0.68
CA ALA A 77 9.37 7.04 0.30
C ALA A 77 10.58 6.49 1.05
N GLY A 78 11.76 6.74 0.49
CA GLY A 78 13.02 6.20 0.98
C GLY A 78 13.76 5.50 -0.15
N PHE A 79 15.02 5.84 -0.35
CA PHE A 79 15.89 5.31 -1.41
C PHE A 79 17.34 5.66 -1.06
N SER A 80 18.31 4.93 -1.62
CA SER A 80 19.73 5.25 -1.43
C SER A 80 20.11 5.28 0.07
N THR A 81 20.55 6.43 0.58
CA THR A 81 21.01 6.61 1.95
C THR A 81 19.93 7.16 2.90
N ALA A 82 20.18 7.07 4.20
CA ALA A 82 19.35 7.72 5.22
C ALA A 82 19.41 9.26 5.11
N GLU A 83 20.56 9.78 4.68
CA GLU A 83 20.83 11.19 4.38
C GLU A 83 19.93 11.69 3.23
N ASP A 84 19.91 10.98 2.09
CA ASP A 84 19.06 11.29 0.92
C ASP A 84 17.57 11.23 1.30
N SER A 85 17.20 10.16 2.00
CA SER A 85 15.82 9.89 2.42
C SER A 85 15.30 10.94 3.40
N ASN A 86 16.11 11.37 4.39
CA ASN A 86 15.76 12.47 5.30
C ASN A 86 15.53 13.78 4.53
N ALA A 87 16.43 14.12 3.60
CA ALA A 87 16.30 15.31 2.78
C ALA A 87 15.02 15.28 1.92
N PHE A 88 14.66 14.12 1.35
CA PHE A 88 13.43 13.93 0.58
C PHE A 88 12.16 14.00 1.44
N TYR A 89 12.18 13.42 2.65
CA TYR A 89 11.08 13.54 3.62
C TYR A 89 10.83 15.00 3.99
N ARG A 90 11.90 15.75 4.32
CA ARG A 90 11.80 17.17 4.71
C ARG A 90 11.28 18.05 3.57
N ARG A 91 11.70 17.80 2.32
CA ARG A 91 11.10 18.45 1.12
C ARG A 91 9.60 18.17 1.01
N ASN A 92 9.18 16.91 1.16
CA ASN A 92 7.78 16.53 1.00
C ASN A 92 6.86 17.00 2.13
N LEU A 93 7.33 17.00 3.39
CA LEU A 93 6.61 17.58 4.53
C LEU A 93 6.36 19.09 4.30
N ALA A 94 7.40 19.84 3.89
CA ALA A 94 7.26 21.25 3.52
C ALA A 94 6.33 21.48 2.31
N ALA A 95 6.17 20.48 1.44
CA ALA A 95 5.27 20.50 0.29
C ALA A 95 3.87 19.89 0.56
N GLY A 96 3.48 19.71 1.84
CA GLY A 96 2.12 19.36 2.25
C GLY A 96 1.86 17.88 2.57
N GLN A 97 2.88 17.01 2.60
CA GLN A 97 2.73 15.65 3.13
C GLN A 97 2.48 15.70 4.66
N LYS A 98 1.52 14.91 5.16
CA LYS A 98 1.08 14.95 6.58
C LYS A 98 1.59 13.79 7.44
N GLY A 99 2.04 12.69 6.82
CA GLY A 99 2.62 11.55 7.54
C GLY A 99 3.66 10.84 6.68
N LEU A 100 4.75 10.37 7.31
CA LEU A 100 5.83 9.67 6.62
C LEU A 100 5.50 8.19 6.43
N SER A 101 6.07 7.54 5.42
CA SER A 101 6.03 6.08 5.28
C SER A 101 7.36 5.60 4.69
N VAL A 102 8.14 4.88 5.49
CA VAL A 102 9.53 4.50 5.18
C VAL A 102 9.58 3.21 4.38
N ALA A 103 10.22 3.29 3.20
CA ALA A 103 10.60 2.18 2.35
C ALA A 103 12.03 1.71 2.68
N PHE A 104 12.19 0.43 3.02
CA PHE A 104 13.49 -0.17 3.35
C PHE A 104 13.98 -1.07 2.22
N ASP A 105 15.29 -1.21 2.06
CA ASP A 105 15.87 -2.10 1.04
C ASP A 105 15.68 -3.61 1.35
N LEU A 106 16.05 -4.47 0.38
CA LEU A 106 15.88 -5.93 0.50
C LEU A 106 16.90 -6.59 1.44
N ALA A 107 18.00 -5.92 1.80
CA ALA A 107 18.97 -6.38 2.79
C ALA A 107 18.39 -6.22 4.20
N THR A 108 18.01 -4.98 4.52
CA THR A 108 17.32 -4.55 5.73
C THR A 108 16.08 -5.40 5.97
N HIS A 109 15.21 -5.54 4.97
CA HIS A 109 13.98 -6.34 5.05
C HIS A 109 14.18 -7.77 5.56
N ARG A 110 15.35 -8.35 5.30
CA ARG A 110 15.66 -9.77 5.47
C ARG A 110 16.76 -10.03 6.52
N GLY A 111 17.12 -9.02 7.30
CA GLY A 111 18.07 -9.15 8.41
C GLY A 111 19.51 -9.38 7.96
N TYR A 112 19.94 -8.65 6.93
CA TYR A 112 21.33 -8.59 6.51
C TYR A 112 21.86 -7.16 6.58
N ASP A 113 23.02 -7.01 7.21
CA ASP A 113 23.81 -5.78 7.14
C ASP A 113 24.39 -5.58 5.72
N SER A 114 24.63 -4.32 5.33
CA SER A 114 25.12 -3.87 4.02
C SER A 114 26.51 -4.43 3.66
N ASP A 115 27.33 -4.78 4.65
CA ASP A 115 28.61 -5.43 4.44
C ASP A 115 28.46 -6.89 3.94
N HIS A 116 27.32 -7.53 4.20
CA HIS A 116 27.15 -8.96 4.08
C HIS A 116 27.21 -9.43 2.61
N PRO A 117 28.05 -10.42 2.26
CA PRO A 117 28.41 -10.72 0.86
C PRO A 117 27.28 -11.34 0.01
N ARG A 118 26.09 -11.56 0.60
CA ARG A 118 24.92 -12.12 -0.11
C ARG A 118 23.90 -11.08 -0.59
N VAL A 119 24.08 -9.81 -0.25
CA VAL A 119 23.13 -8.72 -0.53
C VAL A 119 23.79 -7.49 -1.18
N SER A 120 25.03 -7.62 -1.68
CA SER A 120 25.83 -6.48 -2.14
C SER A 120 25.16 -5.63 -3.22
N GLY A 121 24.43 -6.25 -4.16
CA GLY A 121 23.66 -5.56 -5.20
C GLY A 121 22.24 -5.13 -4.77
N ASP A 122 21.80 -5.47 -3.56
CA ASP A 122 20.48 -5.12 -3.02
C ASP A 122 20.51 -3.82 -2.18
N VAL A 123 21.69 -3.45 -1.66
CA VAL A 123 21.88 -2.32 -0.72
C VAL A 123 21.42 -0.99 -1.33
N GLY A 124 20.48 -0.32 -0.67
CA GLY A 124 19.92 0.99 -1.04
C GLY A 124 19.04 1.01 -2.30
N MET A 125 18.83 -0.14 -2.96
CA MET A 125 18.21 -0.19 -4.29
C MET A 125 16.68 -0.14 -4.27
N ALA A 126 16.04 -0.78 -3.28
CA ALA A 126 14.58 -0.88 -3.17
C ALA A 126 13.97 0.02 -2.08
N GLY A 127 14.81 0.81 -1.41
CA GLY A 127 14.46 1.61 -0.24
C GLY A 127 15.73 2.14 0.43
N VAL A 128 15.61 2.70 1.64
CA VAL A 128 16.78 3.07 2.45
C VAL A 128 17.46 1.83 3.05
N ALA A 129 18.78 1.81 3.04
CA ALA A 129 19.59 0.84 3.79
C ALA A 129 19.67 1.26 5.27
N ILE A 130 19.30 0.36 6.19
CA ILE A 130 19.38 0.60 7.64
C ILE A 130 20.11 -0.57 8.29
N ASP A 131 21.33 -0.31 8.77
CA ASP A 131 22.15 -1.30 9.46
C ASP A 131 22.07 -1.14 10.98
N SER A 132 21.84 0.08 11.47
CA SER A 132 22.10 0.43 12.86
C SER A 132 21.35 1.68 13.34
N ILE A 133 21.58 2.06 14.61
CA ILE A 133 21.07 3.30 15.19
C ILE A 133 21.67 4.55 14.51
N TYR A 134 22.85 4.46 13.88
CA TYR A 134 23.43 5.60 13.16
C TYR A 134 22.60 5.97 11.94
N ASP A 135 22.03 4.99 11.25
CA ASP A 135 21.20 5.22 10.06
C ASP A 135 19.81 5.73 10.47
N MET A 136 19.22 5.18 11.53
CA MET A 136 17.91 5.60 12.03
C MET A 136 17.94 7.02 12.63
N ARG A 137 19.02 7.39 13.34
CA ARG A 137 19.28 8.78 13.79
C ARG A 137 19.29 9.75 12.62
N THR A 138 20.03 9.43 11.56
CA THR A 138 20.10 10.26 10.34
C THR A 138 18.74 10.36 9.65
N LEU A 139 18.03 9.23 9.50
CA LEU A 139 16.76 9.16 8.80
C LEU A 139 15.71 10.13 9.39
N PHE A 140 15.69 10.29 10.72
CA PHE A 140 14.80 11.21 11.43
C PHE A 140 15.48 12.49 11.94
N SER A 141 16.67 12.83 11.44
CA SER A 141 17.39 14.05 11.80
C SER A 141 16.59 15.31 11.48
N GLY A 142 16.26 16.10 12.50
CA GLY A 142 15.40 17.28 12.38
C GLY A 142 13.93 16.98 12.03
N ILE A 143 13.45 15.76 12.31
CA ILE A 143 12.05 15.35 12.16
C ILE A 143 11.51 15.01 13.56
N PRO A 144 10.60 15.80 14.15
CA PRO A 144 10.13 15.59 15.53
C PRO A 144 9.20 14.39 15.62
N LEU A 145 9.69 13.28 16.20
CA LEU A 145 8.95 12.02 16.27
C LEU A 145 7.76 12.03 17.24
N ASP A 146 7.61 13.08 18.04
CA ASP A 146 6.44 13.27 18.92
C ASP A 146 5.25 13.98 18.26
N GLN A 147 5.48 14.58 17.09
CA GLN A 147 4.49 15.28 16.28
C GLN A 147 4.20 14.56 14.94
N MET A 148 5.13 13.75 14.45
CA MET A 148 5.04 13.08 13.15
C MET A 148 4.47 11.67 13.26
N SER A 149 3.49 11.35 12.40
CA SER A 149 2.98 9.99 12.27
C SER A 149 3.81 9.18 11.28
N VAL A 150 4.64 8.26 11.78
CA VAL A 150 5.60 7.49 10.96
C VAL A 150 5.09 6.08 10.68
N SER A 151 4.88 5.75 9.41
CA SER A 151 4.63 4.38 8.95
C SER A 151 5.94 3.71 8.54
N MET A 152 6.07 2.41 8.77
CA MET A 152 7.26 1.62 8.43
C MET A 152 6.84 0.28 7.80
N THR A 153 7.15 0.12 6.51
CA THR A 153 6.87 -1.14 5.78
C THR A 153 7.95 -2.16 6.11
N MET A 154 7.82 -2.84 7.24
CA MET A 154 8.76 -3.87 7.70
C MET A 154 8.03 -5.06 8.33
N ASN A 155 8.50 -6.27 8.03
CA ASN A 155 7.88 -7.53 8.47
C ASN A 155 8.93 -8.58 8.86
N GLY A 156 9.91 -8.87 8.00
CA GLY A 156 10.97 -9.86 8.27
C GLY A 156 11.87 -9.44 9.44
N ALA A 157 12.60 -8.33 9.29
CA ALA A 157 13.45 -7.76 10.34
C ALA A 157 12.70 -6.78 11.25
N VAL A 158 11.45 -7.08 11.61
CA VAL A 158 10.57 -6.14 12.34
C VAL A 158 11.09 -5.76 13.73
N LEU A 159 11.68 -6.72 14.48
CA LEU A 159 12.20 -6.47 15.82
C LEU A 159 13.30 -5.39 15.85
N PRO A 160 14.45 -5.53 15.17
CA PRO A 160 15.49 -4.52 15.22
C PRO A 160 15.04 -3.20 14.61
N ILE A 161 14.22 -3.19 13.54
CA ILE A 161 13.79 -1.93 12.91
C ILE A 161 12.83 -1.13 13.80
N LEU A 162 11.87 -1.78 14.46
CA LEU A 162 11.00 -1.12 15.43
C LEU A 162 11.78 -0.68 16.68
N ALA A 163 12.72 -1.51 17.15
CA ALA A 163 13.62 -1.17 18.25
C ALA A 163 14.53 0.04 17.95
N LEU A 164 15.08 0.12 16.73
CA LEU A 164 15.90 1.25 16.27
C LEU A 164 15.09 2.55 16.16
N TYR A 165 13.84 2.47 15.68
CA TYR A 165 12.92 3.63 15.67
C TYR A 165 12.61 4.12 17.09
N ILE A 166 12.37 3.21 18.03
CA ILE A 166 12.14 3.53 19.44
C ILE A 166 13.38 4.16 20.07
N ALA A 167 14.57 3.58 19.87
CA ALA A 167 15.82 4.14 20.40
C ALA A 167 16.12 5.53 19.80
N ALA A 168 15.91 5.74 18.49
CA ALA A 168 16.11 7.04 17.85
C ALA A 168 15.11 8.11 18.37
N ALA A 169 13.91 7.71 18.77
CA ALA A 169 12.95 8.58 19.44
C ALA A 169 13.36 8.91 20.88
N GLU A 170 13.82 7.92 21.66
CA GLU A 170 14.31 8.13 23.02
C GLU A 170 15.52 9.08 23.06
N GLU A 171 16.39 9.00 22.06
CA GLU A 171 17.52 9.93 21.85
C GLU A 171 17.08 11.35 21.45
N GLN A 172 15.89 11.52 20.86
CA GLN A 172 15.24 12.84 20.68
C GLN A 172 14.53 13.33 21.97
N GLY A 173 14.57 12.57 23.07
CA GLY A 173 13.79 12.85 24.29
C GLY A 173 12.30 12.55 24.16
N VAL A 174 11.89 11.76 23.17
CA VAL A 174 10.49 11.40 22.91
C VAL A 174 10.14 10.09 23.60
N PRO A 175 9.28 10.09 24.64
CA PRO A 175 8.86 8.85 25.30
C PRO A 175 7.93 8.02 24.40
N GLN A 176 8.03 6.70 24.50
CA GLN A 176 7.30 5.73 23.66
C GLN A 176 5.78 6.01 23.57
N ALA A 177 5.14 6.44 24.65
CA ALA A 177 3.71 6.75 24.68
C ALA A 177 3.28 7.98 23.85
N LYS A 178 4.22 8.82 23.39
CA LYS A 178 3.93 9.88 22.41
C LYS A 178 3.95 9.37 20.96
N LEU A 179 4.69 8.29 20.66
CA LEU A 179 4.94 7.84 19.29
C LEU A 179 3.65 7.43 18.57
N SER A 180 3.43 8.02 17.39
CA SER A 180 2.28 7.73 16.54
C SER A 180 2.76 7.22 15.18
N GLY A 181 2.07 6.24 14.62
CA GLY A 181 2.59 5.55 13.45
C GLY A 181 2.00 4.16 13.25
N THR A 182 2.62 3.40 12.35
CA THR A 182 2.24 2.04 12.01
C THR A 182 3.48 1.23 11.64
N ILE A 183 3.64 0.03 12.19
CA ILE A 183 4.57 -0.98 11.67
C ILE A 183 3.77 -1.98 10.84
N GLN A 184 4.25 -2.41 9.66
CA GLN A 184 3.46 -3.33 8.84
C GLN A 184 3.28 -4.70 9.53
N ASN A 185 4.37 -5.31 10.02
CA ASN A 185 4.36 -6.45 10.96
C ASN A 185 3.45 -7.64 10.58
N ASP A 186 3.17 -7.81 9.29
CA ASP A 186 2.30 -8.86 8.76
C ASP A 186 3.19 -9.90 8.07
N ILE A 187 3.31 -11.08 8.68
CA ILE A 187 4.14 -12.17 8.17
C ILE A 187 3.36 -13.18 7.32
N LEU A 188 2.03 -13.28 7.46
CA LEU A 188 1.25 -14.31 6.77
C LEU A 188 1.24 -14.04 5.26
N LYS A 189 1.04 -12.78 4.85
CA LYS A 189 1.22 -12.34 3.45
C LYS A 189 2.66 -12.41 2.94
N GLU A 190 3.68 -12.52 3.80
CA GLU A 190 5.06 -12.78 3.37
C GLU A 190 5.23 -14.21 2.85
N PHE A 191 4.63 -15.20 3.52
CA PHE A 191 4.64 -16.59 3.06
C PHE A 191 3.75 -16.78 1.82
N MET A 192 2.61 -16.08 1.76
CA MET A 192 1.71 -16.11 0.60
C MET A 192 2.31 -15.45 -0.65
N VAL A 193 2.78 -14.19 -0.58
CA VAL A 193 3.06 -13.41 -1.80
C VAL A 193 4.36 -12.61 -1.76
N ARG A 194 4.72 -11.99 -0.64
CA ARG A 194 5.78 -10.94 -0.60
C ARG A 194 7.22 -11.44 -0.35
N ASN A 195 7.38 -12.65 0.19
CA ASN A 195 8.65 -13.40 0.30
C ASN A 195 9.82 -12.75 1.08
N THR A 196 9.59 -11.74 1.92
CA THR A 196 10.64 -11.10 2.76
C THR A 196 10.76 -11.69 4.18
N TYR A 197 10.09 -12.81 4.46
CA TYR A 197 10.20 -13.54 5.72
C TYR A 197 11.63 -14.03 6.03
N ILE A 198 11.94 -14.16 7.32
CA ILE A 198 13.24 -14.65 7.84
C ILE A 198 13.05 -16.00 8.54
N TYR A 199 12.15 -16.05 9.52
CA TYR A 199 11.90 -17.22 10.36
C TYR A 199 10.72 -18.07 9.84
N PRO A 200 10.54 -19.32 10.32
CA PRO A 200 9.33 -20.10 10.08
C PRO A 200 8.04 -19.43 10.64
N PRO A 201 6.84 -19.89 10.27
CA PRO A 201 5.58 -19.27 10.69
C PRO A 201 5.42 -19.16 12.22
N LYS A 202 5.54 -20.27 12.97
CA LYS A 202 5.33 -20.28 14.44
C LYS A 202 6.17 -19.25 15.23
N PRO A 203 7.51 -19.19 15.10
CA PRO A 203 8.29 -18.15 15.79
C PRO A 203 7.98 -16.74 15.26
N SER A 204 7.61 -16.58 13.99
CA SER A 204 7.21 -15.27 13.47
C SER A 204 5.88 -14.77 14.07
N MET A 205 4.92 -15.66 14.30
CA MET A 205 3.67 -15.31 15.00
C MET A 205 3.93 -14.93 16.46
N ARG A 206 4.87 -15.59 17.16
CA ARG A 206 5.30 -15.14 18.50
C ARG A 206 5.84 -13.71 18.46
N ILE A 207 6.70 -13.38 17.50
CA ILE A 207 7.27 -12.03 17.37
C ILE A 207 6.15 -10.97 17.27
N ILE A 208 5.07 -11.27 16.54
CA ILE A 208 3.91 -10.40 16.40
C ILE A 208 3.17 -10.25 17.75
N SER A 209 2.93 -11.34 18.47
CA SER A 209 2.34 -11.31 19.83
C SER A 209 3.20 -10.52 20.83
N ASP A 210 4.52 -10.69 20.82
CA ASP A 210 5.44 -9.94 21.69
C ASP A 210 5.38 -8.43 21.37
N ILE A 211 5.29 -8.06 20.08
CA ILE A 211 5.11 -6.67 19.65
C ILE A 211 3.74 -6.14 20.10
N PHE A 212 2.65 -6.93 20.04
CA PHE A 212 1.33 -6.52 20.54
C PHE A 212 1.36 -6.24 22.04
N ALA A 213 1.95 -7.14 22.83
CA ALA A 213 2.04 -7.00 24.29
C ALA A 213 2.86 -5.75 24.70
N HIS A 214 3.98 -5.49 24.03
CA HIS A 214 4.79 -4.29 24.30
C HIS A 214 4.08 -3.00 23.85
N THR A 215 3.55 -2.97 22.62
CA THR A 215 2.94 -1.74 22.07
C THR A 215 1.63 -1.35 22.76
N ALA A 216 0.82 -2.31 23.20
CA ALA A 216 -0.38 -2.03 23.99
C ALA A 216 -0.07 -1.41 25.37
N LYS A 217 1.10 -1.73 25.94
CA LYS A 217 1.56 -1.22 27.24
C LYS A 217 2.30 0.12 27.12
N GLU A 218 3.30 0.21 26.25
CA GLU A 218 4.23 1.36 26.19
C GLU A 218 3.94 2.35 25.05
N MET A 219 3.23 1.93 24.00
CA MET A 219 3.00 2.73 22.78
C MET A 219 1.51 2.85 22.40
N PRO A 220 0.59 3.25 23.31
CA PRO A 220 -0.86 3.21 23.12
C PRO A 220 -1.43 4.12 22.00
N LYS A 221 -0.58 4.81 21.23
CA LYS A 221 -0.91 5.59 20.03
C LYS A 221 -0.45 4.95 18.71
N TYR A 222 0.35 3.88 18.77
CA TYR A 222 1.02 3.27 17.63
C TYR A 222 0.25 2.03 17.14
N ASN A 223 0.07 1.88 15.82
CA ASN A 223 -0.62 0.73 15.26
C ASN A 223 0.38 -0.43 15.09
N SER A 224 0.11 -1.54 15.77
CA SER A 224 1.07 -2.64 15.98
C SER A 224 1.20 -3.61 14.79
N ILE A 225 0.30 -3.48 13.81
CA ILE A 225 0.28 -4.23 12.55
C ILE A 225 -0.56 -3.48 11.50
N SER A 226 -0.25 -3.72 10.23
CA SER A 226 -1.04 -3.31 9.08
C SER A 226 -1.34 -4.54 8.22
N ILE A 227 -2.51 -5.15 8.43
CA ILE A 227 -2.95 -6.41 7.84
C ILE A 227 -3.23 -6.16 6.35
N SER A 228 -2.47 -6.81 5.46
CA SER A 228 -2.08 -6.24 4.16
C SER A 228 -2.57 -7.02 2.93
N GLY A 229 -3.75 -6.67 2.42
CA GLY A 229 -4.28 -7.12 1.14
C GLY A 229 -3.51 -6.62 -0.08
N TYR A 230 -2.89 -5.43 0.00
CA TYR A 230 -2.17 -4.78 -1.11
C TYR A 230 -1.34 -5.75 -1.97
N HIS A 231 -0.45 -6.50 -1.31
CA HIS A 231 0.50 -7.40 -1.94
C HIS A 231 -0.14 -8.64 -2.57
N MET A 232 -1.39 -8.97 -2.19
CA MET A 232 -2.17 -10.05 -2.78
C MET A 232 -2.76 -9.60 -4.12
N GLN A 233 -3.35 -8.41 -4.20
CA GLN A 233 -3.84 -7.83 -5.46
C GLN A 233 -2.70 -7.61 -6.46
N GLU A 234 -1.57 -7.07 -6.01
CA GLU A 234 -0.35 -6.91 -6.82
C GLU A 234 0.27 -8.26 -7.29
N ALA A 235 0.00 -9.35 -6.57
CA ALA A 235 0.34 -10.71 -7.01
C ALA A 235 -0.71 -11.34 -7.95
N GLY A 236 -1.84 -10.67 -8.16
CA GLY A 236 -2.91 -11.05 -9.09
C GLY A 236 -4.20 -11.55 -8.45
N ALA A 237 -4.40 -11.36 -7.14
CA ALA A 237 -5.68 -11.63 -6.49
C ALA A 237 -6.80 -10.74 -7.04
N THR A 238 -8.00 -11.30 -7.14
CA THR A 238 -9.24 -10.54 -7.35
C THR A 238 -9.73 -9.95 -6.02
N GLN A 239 -10.58 -8.93 -6.08
CA GLN A 239 -10.97 -8.14 -4.91
C GLN A 239 -11.71 -8.96 -3.83
N ASP A 240 -12.39 -10.04 -4.20
CA ASP A 240 -13.02 -11.00 -3.29
C ASP A 240 -11.98 -11.85 -2.54
N LEU A 241 -10.94 -12.33 -3.22
CA LEU A 241 -9.83 -13.08 -2.63
C LEU A 241 -8.97 -12.19 -1.72
N GLU A 242 -8.63 -10.97 -2.16
CA GLU A 242 -7.90 -10.00 -1.33
C GLU A 242 -8.68 -9.69 -0.04
N LEU A 243 -9.97 -9.38 -0.17
CA LEU A 243 -10.85 -9.06 0.95
C LEU A 243 -10.93 -10.23 1.94
N ALA A 244 -11.21 -11.44 1.45
CA ALA A 244 -11.33 -12.63 2.28
C ALA A 244 -10.04 -12.97 3.03
N TYR A 245 -8.92 -13.03 2.32
CA TYR A 245 -7.65 -13.51 2.88
C TYR A 245 -7.05 -12.52 3.87
N THR A 246 -7.17 -11.22 3.61
CA THR A 246 -6.72 -10.17 4.53
C THR A 246 -7.54 -10.14 5.82
N LEU A 247 -8.86 -10.36 5.73
CA LEU A 247 -9.70 -10.46 6.93
C LEU A 247 -9.40 -11.74 7.73
N ALA A 248 -9.15 -12.86 7.06
CA ALA A 248 -8.78 -14.13 7.71
C ALA A 248 -7.37 -14.09 8.36
N ASP A 249 -6.39 -13.42 7.73
CA ASP A 249 -5.11 -13.08 8.38
C ASP A 249 -5.36 -12.28 9.67
N GLY A 250 -6.26 -11.29 9.63
CA GLY A 250 -6.68 -10.50 10.80
C GLY A 250 -7.29 -11.34 11.93
N VAL A 251 -8.06 -12.38 11.60
CA VAL A 251 -8.61 -13.34 12.59
C VAL A 251 -7.50 -14.17 13.23
N GLU A 252 -6.52 -14.66 12.46
CA GLU A 252 -5.33 -15.32 13.01
C GLU A 252 -4.49 -14.40 13.90
N TYR A 253 -4.41 -13.10 13.59
CA TYR A 253 -3.74 -12.12 14.45
C TYR A 253 -4.50 -11.84 15.76
N ILE A 254 -5.83 -11.85 15.76
CA ILE A 254 -6.60 -11.79 17.01
C ILE A 254 -6.37 -13.06 17.85
N ARG A 255 -6.38 -14.24 17.22
CA ARG A 255 -6.06 -15.52 17.88
C ARG A 255 -4.66 -15.49 18.51
N ALA A 256 -3.66 -14.94 17.80
CA ALA A 256 -2.29 -14.84 18.30
C ALA A 256 -2.11 -13.85 19.46
N GLY A 257 -2.89 -12.76 19.51
CA GLY A 257 -2.91 -11.85 20.67
C GLY A 257 -3.57 -12.49 21.89
N ILE A 258 -4.71 -13.16 21.71
CA ILE A 258 -5.43 -13.85 22.79
C ILE A 258 -4.63 -15.04 23.34
N ALA A 259 -3.97 -15.82 22.47
CA ALA A 259 -3.09 -16.91 22.87
C ALA A 259 -1.83 -16.44 23.65
N ALA A 260 -1.50 -15.14 23.60
CA ALA A 260 -0.46 -14.52 24.41
C ALA A 260 -0.99 -13.90 25.72
N GLY A 261 -2.26 -14.13 26.07
CA GLY A 261 -2.87 -13.67 27.31
C GLY A 261 -3.49 -12.27 27.27
N MET A 262 -3.60 -11.65 26.08
CA MET A 262 -4.24 -10.33 25.92
C MET A 262 -5.75 -10.47 25.69
N THR A 263 -6.56 -9.56 26.26
CA THR A 263 -7.96 -9.42 25.82
C THR A 263 -8.01 -8.71 24.47
N VAL A 264 -9.04 -8.98 23.66
CA VAL A 264 -9.20 -8.38 22.33
C VAL A 264 -9.16 -6.83 22.39
N ASP A 265 -9.77 -6.23 23.40
CA ASP A 265 -9.82 -4.77 23.58
C ASP A 265 -8.47 -4.11 23.91
N GLN A 266 -7.45 -4.87 24.35
CA GLN A 266 -6.12 -4.33 24.61
C GLN A 266 -5.32 -4.03 23.33
N PHE A 267 -5.62 -4.70 22.20
CA PHE A 267 -4.85 -4.55 20.96
C PHE A 267 -5.69 -4.36 19.69
N ALA A 268 -6.95 -4.81 19.63
CA ALA A 268 -7.84 -4.57 18.50
C ALA A 268 -8.00 -3.06 18.15
N PRO A 269 -8.10 -2.13 19.13
CA PRO A 269 -8.04 -0.69 18.88
C PRO A 269 -6.73 -0.15 18.29
N ARG A 270 -5.71 -1.01 18.03
CA ARG A 270 -4.45 -0.71 17.32
C ARG A 270 -4.14 -1.62 16.14
N LEU A 271 -5.03 -2.55 15.79
CA LEU A 271 -4.99 -3.22 14.48
C LEU A 271 -5.34 -2.21 13.37
N SER A 272 -4.60 -2.26 12.26
CA SER A 272 -4.88 -1.49 11.05
C SER A 272 -4.81 -2.39 9.82
N PHE A 273 -5.37 -1.93 8.71
CA PHE A 273 -5.43 -2.68 7.45
C PHE A 273 -4.72 -1.93 6.31
N PHE A 274 -4.44 -2.61 5.21
CA PHE A 274 -3.82 -2.02 4.02
C PHE A 274 -4.29 -2.70 2.73
N TRP A 275 -5.09 -1.97 1.94
CA TRP A 275 -5.64 -2.43 0.66
C TRP A 275 -4.87 -1.87 -0.54
N ALA A 276 -4.79 -2.66 -1.62
CA ALA A 276 -4.55 -2.11 -2.94
C ALA A 276 -5.85 -1.52 -3.51
N ILE A 277 -5.72 -0.68 -4.53
CA ILE A 277 -6.85 -0.04 -5.22
C ILE A 277 -6.49 -0.01 -6.71
N GLY A 278 -7.10 -0.91 -7.49
CA GLY A 278 -6.91 -1.01 -8.92
C GLY A 278 -8.02 -0.33 -9.74
N MET A 279 -7.87 -0.38 -11.06
CA MET A 279 -8.76 0.29 -12.04
C MET A 279 -10.25 -0.10 -12.01
N ASN A 280 -10.70 -1.10 -11.23
CA ASN A 280 -12.11 -1.50 -11.14
C ASN A 280 -12.86 -0.63 -10.11
N PHE A 281 -12.97 0.67 -10.41
CA PHE A 281 -13.42 1.75 -9.52
C PHE A 281 -14.54 1.37 -8.52
N PHE A 282 -15.69 0.90 -9.01
CA PHE A 282 -16.84 0.59 -8.15
C PHE A 282 -16.64 -0.66 -7.29
N MET A 283 -15.89 -1.65 -7.78
CA MET A 283 -15.52 -2.83 -7.00
C MET A 283 -14.60 -2.46 -5.83
N GLU A 284 -13.70 -1.49 -6.00
CA GLU A 284 -12.83 -1.02 -4.92
C GLU A 284 -13.59 -0.22 -3.86
N VAL A 285 -14.53 0.65 -4.28
CA VAL A 285 -15.46 1.33 -3.36
C VAL A 285 -16.28 0.29 -2.57
N ALA A 286 -16.83 -0.72 -3.24
CA ALA A 286 -17.54 -1.83 -2.61
C ALA A 286 -16.64 -2.64 -1.66
N LYS A 287 -15.40 -2.96 -2.06
CA LYS A 287 -14.41 -3.71 -1.24
C LYS A 287 -14.15 -3.03 0.09
N LEU A 288 -13.93 -1.71 0.10
CA LEU A 288 -13.64 -0.98 1.33
C LEU A 288 -14.88 -0.86 2.24
N ARG A 289 -16.10 -0.81 1.68
CA ARG A 289 -17.37 -0.84 2.44
C ARG A 289 -17.62 -2.23 3.04
N ALA A 290 -17.53 -3.28 2.22
CA ALA A 290 -17.67 -4.68 2.62
C ALA A 290 -16.64 -5.08 3.69
N ALA A 291 -15.40 -4.60 3.59
CA ALA A 291 -14.35 -4.83 4.59
C ALA A 291 -14.76 -4.40 6.00
N ARG A 292 -15.40 -3.24 6.15
CA ARG A 292 -15.84 -2.73 7.46
C ARG A 292 -16.98 -3.58 8.03
N LEU A 293 -17.96 -3.90 7.19
CA LEU A 293 -19.09 -4.78 7.52
C LEU A 293 -18.63 -6.17 7.98
N LEU A 294 -17.79 -6.83 7.18
CA LEU A 294 -17.27 -8.17 7.49
C LEU A 294 -16.33 -8.16 8.71
N TRP A 295 -15.45 -7.18 8.86
CA TRP A 295 -14.57 -7.09 10.02
C TRP A 295 -15.34 -6.92 11.33
N ALA A 296 -16.36 -6.04 11.36
CA ALA A 296 -17.22 -5.89 12.54
C ALA A 296 -17.94 -7.20 12.91
N LYS A 297 -18.38 -7.98 11.91
CA LYS A 297 -18.98 -9.32 12.08
C LYS A 297 -17.98 -10.37 12.57
N LEU A 298 -16.70 -10.28 12.18
CA LEU A 298 -15.63 -11.17 12.63
C LEU A 298 -15.20 -10.86 14.06
N VAL A 299 -14.85 -9.62 14.38
CA VAL A 299 -14.35 -9.24 15.71
C VAL A 299 -15.40 -9.46 16.81
N LYS A 300 -16.70 -9.30 16.50
CA LYS A 300 -17.79 -9.59 17.44
C LYS A 300 -17.76 -11.02 18.01
N GLN A 301 -17.19 -12.00 17.30
CA GLN A 301 -17.07 -13.39 17.77
C GLN A 301 -16.09 -13.57 18.93
N PHE A 302 -15.23 -12.58 19.19
CA PHE A 302 -14.28 -12.55 20.31
C PHE A 302 -14.82 -11.79 21.55
N ASP A 303 -16.12 -11.51 21.59
CA ASP A 303 -16.84 -10.85 22.69
C ASP A 303 -16.16 -9.57 23.24
N PRO A 304 -15.81 -8.60 22.36
CA PRO A 304 -15.17 -7.34 22.76
C PRO A 304 -16.11 -6.52 23.65
N LYS A 305 -15.57 -5.97 24.74
CA LYS A 305 -16.29 -5.08 25.66
C LYS A 305 -16.19 -3.61 25.24
N SER A 306 -15.36 -3.30 24.24
CA SER A 306 -15.29 -1.98 23.61
C SER A 306 -15.71 -2.00 22.14
N ASP A 307 -16.72 -1.21 21.79
CA ASP A 307 -17.06 -0.94 20.38
C ASP A 307 -15.88 -0.30 19.60
N LYS A 308 -14.81 0.16 20.27
CA LYS A 308 -13.55 0.64 19.66
C LYS A 308 -12.69 -0.47 19.04
N SER A 309 -13.01 -1.74 19.30
CA SER A 309 -12.31 -2.92 18.78
C SER A 309 -12.86 -3.36 17.40
N LEU A 310 -14.10 -3.00 17.09
CA LEU A 310 -14.82 -3.35 15.87
C LEU A 310 -14.49 -2.55 14.59
N PRO A 311 -14.04 -1.27 14.60
CA PRO A 311 -13.88 -0.49 13.37
C PRO A 311 -12.63 -0.88 12.58
N LEU A 312 -12.80 -1.34 11.35
CA LEU A 312 -11.70 -1.48 10.40
C LEU A 312 -11.23 -0.08 9.96
N ARG A 313 -9.95 0.21 10.21
CA ARG A 313 -9.25 1.44 9.79
C ARG A 313 -8.11 1.05 8.87
N THR A 314 -8.02 1.68 7.71
CA THR A 314 -7.17 1.20 6.62
C THR A 314 -6.28 2.27 5.99
N HIS A 315 -5.11 1.84 5.54
CA HIS A 315 -4.32 2.50 4.51
C HIS A 315 -4.77 1.99 3.14
N SER A 316 -4.60 2.80 2.11
CA SER A 316 -4.76 2.38 0.72
C SER A 316 -3.56 2.83 -0.09
N GLN A 317 -3.18 2.02 -1.08
CA GLN A 317 -2.23 2.39 -2.12
C GLN A 317 -2.86 2.05 -3.48
N THR A 318 -2.75 2.97 -4.44
CA THR A 318 -3.06 2.74 -5.85
C THR A 318 -2.27 1.55 -6.39
N SER A 319 -2.77 0.78 -7.35
CA SER A 319 -2.07 -0.42 -7.81
C SER A 319 -0.74 -0.07 -8.50
N GLY A 320 0.35 -0.74 -8.14
CA GLY A 320 1.62 -0.62 -8.87
C GLY A 320 1.56 -1.38 -10.19
N TRP A 321 0.96 -2.57 -10.15
CA TRP A 321 0.73 -3.46 -11.29
C TRP A 321 -0.17 -2.85 -12.39
N SER A 322 -1.07 -1.92 -12.06
CA SER A 322 -1.92 -1.24 -13.07
C SER A 322 -1.15 -0.24 -13.93
N LEU A 323 0.01 0.25 -13.45
CA LEU A 323 0.80 1.27 -14.12
C LEU A 323 1.70 0.67 -15.20
N THR A 324 1.88 1.43 -16.29
CA THR A 324 2.52 0.93 -17.50
C THR A 324 3.88 1.58 -17.73
N ALA A 325 4.85 0.77 -18.13
CA ALA A 325 6.17 1.23 -18.59
C ALA A 325 6.13 1.84 -20.01
N GLN A 326 4.97 1.84 -20.66
CA GLN A 326 4.67 2.49 -21.94
C GLN A 326 3.66 3.60 -21.72
N ASP A 327 3.78 4.70 -22.47
CA ASP A 327 2.92 5.90 -22.46
C ASP A 327 2.59 6.34 -21.02
N VAL A 328 3.67 6.60 -20.27
CA VAL A 328 3.69 6.75 -18.81
C VAL A 328 2.80 7.87 -18.27
N PHE A 329 2.45 8.87 -19.07
CA PHE A 329 1.54 9.94 -18.63
C PHE A 329 0.10 9.45 -18.39
N ASN A 330 -0.31 8.33 -19.00
CA ASN A 330 -1.56 7.66 -18.64
C ASN A 330 -1.57 7.18 -17.17
N ASN A 331 -0.41 6.94 -16.55
CA ASN A 331 -0.33 6.54 -15.15
C ASN A 331 -0.85 7.62 -14.21
N VAL A 332 -0.76 8.91 -14.58
CA VAL A 332 -1.36 10.02 -13.82
C VAL A 332 -2.88 9.86 -13.74
N VAL A 333 -3.52 9.49 -14.87
CA VAL A 333 -4.97 9.26 -14.95
C VAL A 333 -5.38 7.98 -14.20
N ARG A 334 -4.58 6.91 -14.29
CA ARG A 334 -4.80 5.66 -13.53
C ARG A 334 -4.76 5.92 -12.02
N THR A 335 -3.66 6.47 -11.53
CA THR A 335 -3.47 6.86 -10.12
C THR A 335 -4.58 7.80 -9.64
N GLN A 336 -5.08 8.71 -10.47
CA GLN A 336 -6.21 9.59 -10.11
C GLN A 336 -7.53 8.82 -9.94
N ILE A 337 -7.88 7.92 -10.87
CA ILE A 337 -9.09 7.09 -10.79
C ILE A 337 -9.04 6.17 -9.56
N GLU A 338 -7.88 5.55 -9.33
CA GLU A 338 -7.63 4.69 -8.17
C GLU A 338 -7.66 5.50 -6.86
N ALA A 339 -7.08 6.70 -6.81
CA ALA A 339 -7.18 7.59 -5.66
C ALA A 339 -8.63 8.02 -5.37
N MET A 340 -9.44 8.29 -6.40
CA MET A 340 -10.86 8.58 -6.25
C MET A 340 -11.64 7.39 -5.68
N ALA A 341 -11.34 6.15 -6.11
CA ALA A 341 -11.95 4.96 -5.54
C ALA A 341 -11.54 4.73 -4.07
N ALA A 342 -10.25 4.94 -3.75
CA ALA A 342 -9.73 4.80 -2.38
C ALA A 342 -10.36 5.79 -1.39
N THR A 343 -10.53 7.04 -1.82
CA THR A 343 -11.13 8.10 -1.02
C THR A 343 -12.63 7.92 -0.89
N GLN A 344 -13.36 7.66 -1.98
CA GLN A 344 -14.81 7.48 -1.94
C GLN A 344 -15.22 6.14 -1.28
N GLY A 345 -14.33 5.14 -1.26
CA GLY A 345 -14.43 3.95 -0.41
C GLY A 345 -14.13 4.21 1.07
N HIS A 346 -13.76 5.43 1.47
CA HIS A 346 -13.47 5.87 2.84
C HIS A 346 -12.22 5.24 3.48
N THR A 347 -11.05 5.39 2.84
CA THR A 347 -9.73 5.10 3.45
C THR A 347 -9.30 6.13 4.51
N GLN A 348 -8.41 5.78 5.44
CA GLN A 348 -7.93 6.70 6.50
C GLN A 348 -6.57 7.33 6.16
N SER A 349 -5.79 6.72 5.28
CA SER A 349 -4.58 7.34 4.72
C SER A 349 -4.26 6.73 3.35
N LEU A 350 -3.72 7.52 2.43
CA LEU A 350 -3.56 7.13 1.04
C LEU A 350 -2.11 7.34 0.56
N HIS A 351 -1.61 6.35 -0.16
CA HIS A 351 -0.48 6.46 -1.09
C HIS A 351 -1.02 6.54 -2.52
N THR A 352 -0.46 7.44 -3.31
CA THR A 352 -0.65 7.54 -4.76
C THR A 352 0.68 7.28 -5.46
N ASN A 353 0.75 6.29 -6.33
CA ASN A 353 1.98 5.90 -7.02
C ASN A 353 2.43 6.99 -8.01
N ALA A 354 3.71 7.01 -8.32
CA ALA A 354 4.27 7.95 -9.28
C ALA A 354 4.14 7.44 -10.73
N LEU A 355 4.23 8.33 -11.72
CA LEU A 355 4.04 7.96 -13.13
C LEU A 355 5.14 7.02 -13.68
N ASP A 356 6.28 6.98 -12.99
CA ASP A 356 7.51 6.23 -13.29
C ASP A 356 7.64 4.90 -12.53
N GLU A 357 6.65 4.51 -11.72
CA GLU A 357 6.60 3.28 -10.90
C GLU A 357 7.02 2.00 -11.65
N ALA A 358 6.60 1.86 -12.91
CA ALA A 358 6.91 0.69 -13.74
C ALA A 358 8.33 0.68 -14.33
N LEU A 359 9.16 1.67 -13.99
CA LEU A 359 10.51 1.89 -14.51
C LEU A 359 11.56 2.08 -13.40
N ALA A 360 11.26 2.89 -12.38
CA ALA A 360 12.20 3.27 -11.32
C ALA A 360 11.47 3.77 -10.06
N LEU A 361 12.26 4.10 -9.02
CA LEU A 361 11.74 4.84 -7.86
C LEU A 361 11.43 6.31 -8.24
N PRO A 362 10.49 6.98 -7.55
CA PRO A 362 10.01 8.29 -7.96
C PRO A 362 11.07 9.40 -7.96
N THR A 363 11.07 10.24 -8.99
CA THR A 363 11.78 11.53 -9.03
C THR A 363 11.05 12.60 -8.19
N ASP A 364 11.72 13.72 -7.83
CA ASP A 364 11.04 14.88 -7.20
C ASP A 364 9.88 15.43 -8.07
N PHE A 365 9.96 15.26 -9.41
CA PHE A 365 8.91 15.64 -10.36
C PHE A 365 7.69 14.72 -10.28
N SER A 366 7.89 13.40 -10.42
CA SER A 366 6.79 12.43 -10.42
C SER A 366 6.16 12.27 -9.03
N ALA A 367 6.97 12.32 -7.96
CA ALA A 367 6.49 12.36 -6.58
C ALA A 367 5.67 13.62 -6.27
N ARG A 368 6.01 14.77 -6.89
CA ARG A 368 5.17 15.98 -6.81
C ARG A 368 3.82 15.76 -7.48
N ILE A 369 3.76 15.16 -8.67
CA ILE A 369 2.50 14.86 -9.35
C ILE A 369 1.63 13.95 -8.48
N ALA A 370 2.20 12.84 -8.01
CA ALA A 370 1.52 11.90 -7.12
C ALA A 370 0.93 12.57 -5.87
N ARG A 371 1.74 13.30 -5.09
CA ARG A 371 1.27 14.04 -3.91
C ARG A 371 0.18 15.07 -4.27
N ASN A 372 0.33 15.74 -5.41
CA ASN A 372 -0.64 16.73 -5.89
C ASN A 372 -1.98 16.10 -6.30
N THR A 373 -2.01 14.86 -6.81
CA THR A 373 -3.27 14.13 -7.07
C THR A 373 -4.13 14.05 -5.81
N GLN A 374 -3.54 13.79 -4.64
CA GLN A 374 -4.28 13.78 -3.38
C GLN A 374 -4.66 15.18 -2.90
N LEU A 375 -3.80 16.19 -3.06
CA LEU A 375 -4.11 17.57 -2.68
C LEU A 375 -5.29 18.12 -3.49
N PHE A 376 -5.32 17.87 -4.80
CA PHE A 376 -6.43 18.21 -5.69
C PHE A 376 -7.75 17.56 -5.23
N LEU A 377 -7.72 16.27 -4.86
CA LEU A 377 -8.89 15.59 -4.31
C LEU A 377 -9.34 16.18 -2.95
N GLN A 378 -8.43 16.63 -2.09
CA GLN A 378 -8.79 17.27 -0.81
C GLN A 378 -9.31 18.71 -0.95
N GLN A 379 -8.81 19.47 -1.93
CA GLN A 379 -8.99 20.93 -2.00
C GLN A 379 -9.98 21.37 -3.08
N GLU A 380 -9.95 20.76 -4.26
CA GLU A 380 -10.69 21.22 -5.45
C GLU A 380 -11.89 20.33 -5.79
N SER A 381 -11.78 19.00 -5.60
CA SER A 381 -12.82 18.05 -6.06
C SER A 381 -14.16 18.12 -5.31
N GLY A 382 -14.21 18.72 -4.11
CA GLY A 382 -15.37 18.74 -3.24
C GLY A 382 -15.77 17.39 -2.60
N THR A 383 -15.12 16.28 -2.95
CA THR A 383 -15.48 14.91 -2.52
C THR A 383 -15.29 14.62 -1.02
N THR A 384 -14.75 15.57 -0.26
CA THR A 384 -14.61 15.54 1.21
C THR A 384 -15.86 16.03 1.97
N ARG A 385 -16.82 16.68 1.29
CA ARG A 385 -17.96 17.38 1.92
C ARG A 385 -19.14 16.48 2.30
N ILE A 386 -19.21 15.27 1.77
CA ILE A 386 -20.32 14.32 1.96
C ILE A 386 -19.75 12.97 2.42
N ILE A 387 -20.49 12.28 3.28
CA ILE A 387 -20.06 11.04 3.93
C ILE A 387 -20.68 9.84 3.21
N ASP A 388 -19.83 8.93 2.69
CA ASP A 388 -20.22 7.75 1.89
C ASP A 388 -21.13 8.17 0.72
N PRO A 389 -20.63 9.00 -0.22
CA PRO A 389 -21.45 9.62 -1.27
C PRO A 389 -22.10 8.62 -2.25
N TRP A 390 -21.72 7.34 -2.18
CA TRP A 390 -22.33 6.25 -2.92
C TRP A 390 -23.41 5.49 -2.14
N GLY A 391 -23.57 5.74 -0.84
CA GLY A 391 -24.47 4.96 0.00
C GLY A 391 -25.94 5.29 -0.23
N GLY A 392 -26.70 4.30 -0.70
CA GLY A 392 -28.02 4.42 -1.33
C GLY A 392 -28.02 4.19 -2.85
N SER A 393 -26.84 4.10 -3.49
CA SER A 393 -26.74 3.76 -4.92
C SER A 393 -27.10 2.30 -5.16
N LEU A 394 -28.16 2.05 -5.94
CA LEU A 394 -28.70 0.73 -6.29
C LEU A 394 -27.63 -0.26 -6.75
N TYR A 395 -26.65 0.22 -7.52
CA TYR A 395 -25.52 -0.58 -7.98
C TYR A 395 -24.47 -0.81 -6.89
N VAL A 396 -24.03 0.24 -6.18
CA VAL A 396 -22.92 0.12 -5.20
C VAL A 396 -23.36 -0.66 -3.96
N GLU A 397 -24.60 -0.54 -3.51
CA GLU A 397 -25.11 -1.33 -2.38
C GLU A 397 -25.22 -2.82 -2.74
N ARG A 398 -25.80 -3.13 -3.92
CA ARG A 398 -25.85 -4.51 -4.44
C ARG A 398 -24.44 -5.09 -4.63
N LEU A 399 -23.52 -4.35 -5.25
CA LEU A 399 -22.14 -4.78 -5.42
C LEU A 399 -21.41 -4.98 -4.09
N THR A 400 -21.71 -4.16 -3.07
CA THR A 400 -21.16 -4.32 -1.72
C THR A 400 -21.69 -5.59 -1.05
N ALA A 401 -22.99 -5.91 -1.22
CA ALA A 401 -23.59 -7.13 -0.69
C ALA A 401 -23.02 -8.40 -1.38
N ASP A 402 -22.99 -8.41 -2.72
CA ASP A 402 -22.56 -9.57 -3.51
C ASP A 402 -21.05 -9.87 -3.31
N LEU A 403 -20.22 -8.82 -3.20
CA LEU A 403 -18.80 -8.95 -2.87
C LEU A 403 -18.58 -9.41 -1.41
N ALA A 404 -19.38 -8.90 -0.47
CA ALA A 404 -19.32 -9.35 0.93
C ALA A 404 -19.72 -10.83 1.07
N ALA A 405 -20.68 -11.32 0.28
CA ALA A 405 -21.07 -12.72 0.23
C ALA A 405 -19.91 -13.62 -0.26
N LYS A 406 -19.33 -13.34 -1.43
CA LYS A 406 -18.18 -14.10 -1.96
C LYS A 406 -16.97 -14.09 -1.03
N ALA A 407 -16.64 -12.94 -0.44
CA ALA A 407 -15.54 -12.89 0.52
C ALA A 407 -15.86 -13.70 1.80
N TRP A 408 -17.12 -13.76 2.22
CA TRP A 408 -17.56 -14.60 3.34
C TRP A 408 -17.46 -16.10 3.02
N GLU A 409 -17.81 -16.54 1.81
CA GLU A 409 -17.61 -17.93 1.35
C GLU A 409 -16.13 -18.35 1.45
N HIS A 410 -15.22 -17.52 0.92
CA HIS A 410 -13.77 -17.77 1.00
C HIS A 410 -13.24 -17.75 2.45
N ILE A 411 -13.77 -16.89 3.33
CA ILE A 411 -13.44 -16.89 4.76
C ILE A 411 -13.91 -18.19 5.41
N GLN A 412 -15.13 -18.65 5.14
CA GLN A 412 -15.67 -19.89 5.69
C GLN A 412 -14.86 -21.12 5.23
N GLU A 413 -14.35 -21.15 4.00
CA GLU A 413 -13.43 -22.19 3.53
C GLU A 413 -12.11 -22.19 4.32
N VAL A 414 -11.49 -21.02 4.52
CA VAL A 414 -10.25 -20.88 5.30
C VAL A 414 -10.45 -21.30 6.76
N GLU A 415 -11.60 -20.97 7.34
CA GLU A 415 -11.97 -21.38 8.69
C GLU A 415 -12.25 -22.89 8.80
N ALA A 416 -12.87 -23.51 7.78
CA ALA A 416 -13.04 -24.96 7.71
C ALA A 416 -11.72 -25.72 7.55
N LEU A 417 -10.72 -25.13 6.89
CA LEU A 417 -9.33 -25.60 6.87
C LEU A 417 -8.60 -25.39 8.23
N GLY A 418 -9.25 -24.72 9.18
CA GLY A 418 -8.78 -24.52 10.54
C GLY A 418 -7.87 -23.31 10.72
N GLY A 419 -8.09 -22.24 9.97
CA GLY A 419 -7.43 -20.93 10.09
C GLY A 419 -6.42 -20.64 8.98
N MET A 420 -6.18 -19.34 8.70
CA MET A 420 -5.37 -18.92 7.56
C MET A 420 -3.93 -19.45 7.61
N ALA A 421 -3.32 -19.57 8.80
CA ALA A 421 -2.01 -20.20 8.94
C ALA A 421 -1.95 -21.63 8.35
N LYS A 422 -3.02 -22.43 8.52
CA LYS A 422 -3.11 -23.79 7.93
C LYS A 422 -3.41 -23.75 6.43
N ALA A 423 -4.25 -22.82 5.96
CA ALA A 423 -4.51 -22.66 4.54
C ALA A 423 -3.24 -22.25 3.77
N ILE A 424 -2.38 -21.42 4.37
CA ILE A 424 -1.05 -21.05 3.86
C ILE A 424 -0.11 -22.27 3.86
N ASP A 425 -0.06 -23.04 4.96
CA ASP A 425 0.72 -24.29 5.02
C ASP A 425 0.19 -25.37 4.06
N ALA A 426 -1.08 -25.35 3.66
CA ALA A 426 -1.62 -26.16 2.56
C ALA A 426 -1.22 -25.58 1.18
N GLY A 427 -1.09 -24.26 1.06
CA GLY A 427 -0.71 -23.53 -0.15
C GLY A 427 -1.88 -23.03 -0.98
N ILE A 428 -3.12 -23.17 -0.49
CA ILE A 428 -4.37 -22.91 -1.23
C ILE A 428 -4.52 -21.42 -1.63
N PRO A 429 -4.31 -20.43 -0.74
CA PRO A 429 -4.40 -19.02 -1.11
C PRO A 429 -3.43 -18.64 -2.24
N LYS A 430 -2.19 -19.13 -2.16
CA LYS A 430 -1.13 -18.88 -3.15
C LYS A 430 -1.48 -19.46 -4.53
N LEU A 431 -2.12 -20.64 -4.57
CA LEU A 431 -2.56 -21.26 -5.81
C LEU A 431 -3.65 -20.43 -6.50
N ARG A 432 -4.71 -20.05 -5.77
CA ARG A 432 -5.80 -19.22 -6.32
C ARG A 432 -5.31 -17.86 -6.83
N ILE A 433 -4.36 -17.23 -6.13
CA ILE A 433 -3.72 -15.99 -6.58
C ILE A 433 -2.90 -16.21 -7.87
N GLU A 434 -2.10 -17.28 -7.98
CA GLU A 434 -1.38 -17.61 -9.22
C GLU A 434 -2.32 -17.96 -10.40
N GLU A 435 -3.49 -18.55 -10.12
CA GLU A 435 -4.55 -18.82 -11.11
C GLU A 435 -5.27 -17.54 -11.58
N ALA A 436 -5.66 -16.65 -10.65
CA ALA A 436 -6.26 -15.35 -10.98
C ALA A 436 -5.28 -14.47 -11.79
N ALA A 437 -4.00 -14.44 -11.41
CA ALA A 437 -2.93 -13.81 -12.19
C ALA A 437 -2.83 -14.38 -13.62
N ALA A 438 -2.98 -15.70 -13.78
CA ALA A 438 -2.96 -16.36 -15.08
C ALA A 438 -4.21 -16.03 -15.93
N LYS A 439 -5.41 -16.03 -15.33
CA LYS A 439 -6.66 -15.56 -15.97
C LYS A 439 -6.48 -14.12 -16.49
N THR A 440 -5.95 -13.21 -15.66
CA THR A 440 -5.71 -11.81 -16.02
C THR A 440 -4.68 -11.64 -17.13
N GLN A 441 -3.52 -12.30 -17.06
CA GLN A 441 -2.52 -12.22 -18.13
C GLN A 441 -3.07 -12.76 -19.46
N ALA A 442 -3.89 -13.81 -19.45
CA ALA A 442 -4.53 -14.33 -20.66
C ALA A 442 -5.51 -13.32 -21.28
N ARG A 443 -6.29 -12.58 -20.47
CA ARG A 443 -7.17 -11.50 -20.96
C ARG A 443 -6.38 -10.34 -21.59
N ILE A 444 -5.22 -9.97 -21.03
CA ILE A 444 -4.37 -8.91 -21.57
C ILE A 444 -3.62 -9.36 -22.84
N ASP A 445 -3.04 -10.56 -22.83
CA ASP A 445 -2.31 -11.15 -23.97
C ASP A 445 -3.21 -11.35 -25.22
N SER A 446 -4.52 -11.54 -25.00
CA SER A 446 -5.53 -11.73 -26.06
C SER A 446 -6.25 -10.43 -26.48
N GLY A 447 -6.02 -9.31 -25.79
CA GLY A 447 -6.69 -8.03 -26.04
C GLY A 447 -8.13 -7.92 -25.52
N VAL A 448 -8.66 -8.98 -24.88
CA VAL A 448 -9.99 -8.96 -24.22
C VAL A 448 -10.04 -7.91 -23.10
N GLN A 449 -8.96 -7.81 -22.32
CA GLN A 449 -8.75 -6.73 -21.36
C GLN A 449 -7.83 -5.69 -22.02
N SER A 450 -8.37 -4.52 -22.33
CA SER A 450 -7.60 -3.42 -22.95
C SER A 450 -6.69 -2.74 -21.92
N VAL A 451 -5.43 -2.51 -22.31
CA VAL A 451 -4.44 -1.73 -21.56
C VAL A 451 -3.86 -0.70 -22.53
N ILE A 452 -4.28 0.55 -22.36
CA ILE A 452 -3.89 1.71 -23.20
C ILE A 452 -2.36 1.88 -23.17
N GLY A 453 -1.75 2.15 -24.32
CA GLY A 453 -0.29 2.20 -24.49
C GLY A 453 0.38 0.82 -24.64
N VAL A 454 -0.23 -0.27 -24.14
CA VAL A 454 0.44 -1.58 -24.01
C VAL A 454 -0.09 -2.65 -24.97
N ASN A 455 -1.42 -2.82 -25.10
CA ASN A 455 -2.01 -3.76 -26.07
C ASN A 455 -3.01 -3.12 -27.04
N LYS A 456 -3.40 -1.86 -26.80
CA LYS A 456 -4.33 -1.08 -27.62
C LYS A 456 -3.94 0.38 -27.56
N PHE A 457 -3.99 1.09 -28.69
CA PHE A 457 -3.47 2.46 -28.83
C PHE A 457 -2.03 2.57 -28.28
N ARG A 458 -1.10 1.85 -28.92
CA ARG A 458 0.33 2.01 -28.65
C ARG A 458 0.81 3.31 -29.29
N PRO A 459 1.73 4.06 -28.67
CA PRO A 459 2.43 5.14 -29.37
C PRO A 459 3.36 4.57 -30.45
N ASP A 460 3.53 5.30 -31.55
CA ASP A 460 4.52 4.98 -32.60
C ASP A 460 5.93 5.51 -32.25
N ASP A 461 6.00 6.57 -31.43
CA ASP A 461 7.22 7.14 -30.85
C ASP A 461 7.03 7.37 -29.34
N GLU A 462 8.01 6.98 -28.54
CA GLU A 462 7.94 6.99 -27.07
C GLU A 462 9.05 7.87 -26.50
N LYS A 463 8.67 9.03 -25.96
CA LYS A 463 9.64 9.99 -25.41
C LYS A 463 10.24 9.45 -24.11
N PRO A 464 11.58 9.43 -23.97
CA PRO A 464 12.22 9.04 -22.73
C PRO A 464 11.87 10.02 -21.60
N ILE A 465 11.74 9.50 -20.38
CA ILE A 465 11.65 10.29 -19.16
C ILE A 465 12.92 10.14 -18.32
N ASP A 466 13.25 11.16 -17.53
CA ASP A 466 14.30 11.06 -16.52
C ASP A 466 13.83 10.13 -15.39
N VAL A 467 14.67 9.15 -15.04
CA VAL A 467 14.40 8.15 -14.00
C VAL A 467 15.46 8.21 -12.89
N LEU A 468 15.05 7.98 -11.64
CA LEU A 468 15.98 7.98 -10.51
C LEU A 468 16.90 6.75 -10.56
N LYS A 469 18.20 7.00 -10.68
CA LYS A 469 19.25 5.96 -10.66
C LYS A 469 20.05 6.03 -9.37
N VAL A 470 19.92 4.99 -8.53
CA VAL A 470 20.73 4.83 -7.31
C VAL A 470 22.13 4.31 -7.66
N ASP A 471 23.17 4.88 -7.06
CA ASP A 471 24.52 4.31 -7.08
C ASP A 471 24.72 3.37 -5.88
N ASN A 472 24.33 2.10 -6.07
CA ASN A 472 24.56 1.03 -5.09
C ASN A 472 26.02 0.92 -4.64
N SER A 473 27.00 1.26 -5.48
CA SER A 473 28.42 1.15 -5.11
C SER A 473 28.82 2.21 -4.10
N ALA A 474 28.38 3.46 -4.29
CA ALA A 474 28.58 4.56 -3.36
C ALA A 474 27.80 4.36 -2.05
N VAL A 475 26.52 3.96 -2.14
CA VAL A 475 25.68 3.69 -0.95
C VAL A 475 26.29 2.56 -0.12
N ARG A 476 26.66 1.44 -0.73
CA ARG A 476 27.26 0.31 -0.01
C ARG A 476 28.62 0.66 0.61
N ALA A 477 29.44 1.46 -0.06
CA ALA A 477 30.70 1.94 0.52
C ALA A 477 30.46 2.80 1.77
N SER A 478 29.49 3.73 1.71
CA SER A 478 29.08 4.56 2.85
C SER A 478 28.59 3.71 4.03
N GLN A 479 27.69 2.74 3.78
CA GLN A 479 27.17 1.86 4.83
C GLN A 479 28.24 0.96 5.46
N ILE A 480 29.20 0.44 4.68
CA ILE A 480 30.33 -0.34 5.22
C ILE A 480 31.20 0.52 6.15
N GLU A 481 31.46 1.78 5.79
CA GLU A 481 32.24 2.69 6.63
C GLU A 481 31.48 3.09 7.91
N LYS A 482 30.16 3.33 7.83
CA LYS A 482 29.29 3.50 9.01
C LYS A 482 29.35 2.27 9.93
N LEU A 483 29.29 1.05 9.37
CA LEU A 483 29.39 -0.21 10.11
C LEU A 483 30.77 -0.42 10.76
N ARG A 484 31.86 -0.05 10.06
CA ARG A 484 33.22 -0.07 10.62
C ARG A 484 33.29 0.83 11.85
N ARG A 485 32.90 2.10 11.69
CA ARG A 485 32.87 3.10 12.77
C ARG A 485 31.97 2.68 13.94
N LEU A 486 30.77 2.17 13.66
CA LEU A 486 29.84 1.67 14.68
C LEU A 486 30.48 0.59 15.57
N ARG A 487 31.21 -0.36 14.95
CA ARG A 487 31.86 -1.48 15.66
C ARG A 487 33.09 -1.06 16.45
N GLU A 488 33.76 0.03 16.07
CA GLU A 488 34.87 0.65 16.80
C GLU A 488 34.38 1.54 17.97
N GLU A 489 33.23 2.22 17.81
CA GLU A 489 32.68 3.19 18.78
C GLU A 489 31.70 2.59 19.81
N ARG A 490 31.51 1.27 19.86
CA ARG A 490 30.54 0.59 20.75
C ARG A 490 31.23 -0.30 21.78
N ASN A 491 30.65 -0.44 22.97
CA ASN A 491 31.13 -1.41 23.96
C ASN A 491 30.79 -2.84 23.49
N PRO A 492 31.77 -3.71 23.16
CA PRO A 492 31.47 -5.05 22.66
C PRO A 492 30.81 -5.95 23.71
N ALA A 493 31.07 -5.72 25.00
CA ALA A 493 30.50 -6.51 26.09
C ALA A 493 29.01 -6.21 26.30
N GLU A 494 28.59 -4.95 26.19
CA GLU A 494 27.17 -4.56 26.25
C GLU A 494 26.39 -5.12 25.05
N VAL A 495 26.95 -5.03 23.85
CA VAL A 495 26.38 -5.63 22.63
C VAL A 495 26.17 -7.13 22.81
N GLN A 496 27.22 -7.85 23.24
CA GLN A 496 27.17 -9.30 23.40
C GLN A 496 26.14 -9.70 24.46
N ALA A 497 26.14 -9.05 25.63
CA ALA A 497 25.17 -9.28 26.69
C ALA A 497 23.72 -9.04 26.25
N ALA A 498 23.46 -8.00 25.43
CA ALA A 498 22.13 -7.71 24.90
C ALA A 498 21.67 -8.75 23.86
N LEU A 499 22.57 -9.26 23.01
CA LEU A 499 22.29 -10.32 22.03
C LEU A 499 22.09 -11.69 22.69
N ASP A 500 22.85 -11.99 23.74
CA ASP A 500 22.67 -13.18 24.57
C ASP A 500 21.33 -13.12 25.32
N ALA A 501 20.97 -11.97 25.89
CA ALA A 501 19.67 -11.76 26.54
C ALA A 501 18.50 -11.89 25.56
N LEU A 502 18.59 -11.32 24.35
CA LEU A 502 17.60 -11.50 23.28
C LEU A 502 17.42 -12.98 22.90
N THR A 503 18.50 -13.75 22.91
CA THR A 503 18.51 -15.17 22.56
C THR A 503 17.96 -16.05 23.69
N ALA A 504 18.30 -15.75 24.94
CA ALA A 504 17.67 -16.34 26.12
C ALA A 504 16.16 -16.03 26.14
N GLY A 505 15.75 -14.82 25.77
CA GLY A 505 14.35 -14.44 25.57
C GLY A 505 13.65 -15.27 24.49
N ALA A 506 14.31 -15.51 23.35
CA ALA A 506 13.78 -16.31 22.24
C ALA A 506 13.63 -17.80 22.58
N ALA A 507 14.49 -18.34 23.44
CA ALA A 507 14.37 -19.69 23.96
C ALA A 507 13.33 -19.80 25.10
N GLY A 508 13.26 -18.79 25.97
CA GLY A 508 12.32 -18.67 27.08
C GLY A 508 11.08 -17.83 26.75
N ASN A 509 10.61 -17.06 27.72
CA ASN A 509 9.37 -16.28 27.70
C ASN A 509 9.57 -14.75 27.77
N GLY A 510 10.80 -14.26 27.63
CA GLY A 510 11.08 -12.82 27.61
C GLY A 510 10.52 -12.12 26.37
N ASN A 511 9.98 -10.90 26.53
CA ASN A 511 9.44 -10.13 25.42
C ASN A 511 10.55 -9.70 24.44
N LEU A 512 10.44 -10.16 23.18
CA LEU A 512 11.47 -9.95 22.18
C LEU A 512 11.65 -8.49 21.73
N LEU A 513 10.60 -7.65 21.76
CA LEU A 513 10.74 -6.24 21.39
C LEU A 513 11.48 -5.45 22.48
N ALA A 514 11.14 -5.67 23.76
CA ALA A 514 11.83 -5.04 24.88
C ALA A 514 13.34 -5.38 24.89
N LEU A 515 13.69 -6.63 24.59
CA LEU A 515 15.08 -7.09 24.46
C LEU A 515 15.77 -6.51 23.21
N ALA A 516 15.08 -6.42 22.08
CA ALA A 516 15.61 -5.80 20.87
C ALA A 516 15.87 -4.30 21.04
N ILE A 517 15.04 -3.57 21.80
CA ILE A 517 15.27 -2.15 22.16
C ILE A 517 16.58 -2.01 22.95
N ASN A 518 16.87 -2.91 23.90
CA ASN A 518 18.14 -2.88 24.62
C ASN A 518 19.35 -3.16 23.71
N ALA A 519 19.23 -4.09 22.76
CA ALA A 519 20.27 -4.34 21.76
C ALA A 519 20.48 -3.12 20.82
N ALA A 520 19.40 -2.45 20.42
CA ALA A 520 19.45 -1.22 19.61
C ALA A 520 20.17 -0.08 20.36
N ARG A 521 19.85 0.15 21.63
CA ARG A 521 20.54 1.12 22.51
C ARG A 521 22.03 0.79 22.66
N ALA A 522 22.37 -0.50 22.78
CA ALA A 522 23.76 -0.99 22.84
C ALA A 522 24.54 -0.91 21.51
N LYS A 523 23.96 -0.34 20.43
CA LYS A 523 24.54 -0.27 19.07
C LYS A 523 24.76 -1.65 18.40
N ALA A 524 23.91 -2.63 18.66
CA ALA A 524 23.84 -3.85 17.85
C ALA A 524 23.32 -3.52 16.43
N THR A 525 23.70 -4.31 15.42
CA THR A 525 23.20 -4.16 14.04
C THR A 525 21.88 -4.89 13.80
N VAL A 526 21.20 -4.58 12.69
CA VAL A 526 20.02 -5.32 12.21
C VAL A 526 20.35 -6.79 11.92
N GLY A 527 21.50 -7.05 11.30
CA GLY A 527 22.00 -8.40 11.00
C GLY A 527 22.49 -9.18 12.22
N GLU A 528 22.89 -8.50 13.29
CA GLU A 528 23.17 -9.09 14.60
C GLU A 528 21.87 -9.40 15.36
N GLY A 529 20.97 -8.43 15.51
CA GLY A 529 19.69 -8.59 16.22
C GLY A 529 18.70 -9.58 15.59
N VAL A 530 18.95 -10.04 14.36
CA VAL A 530 18.21 -11.12 13.69
C VAL A 530 18.80 -12.52 13.95
N ARG A 531 20.06 -12.61 14.37
CA ARG A 531 20.79 -13.88 14.56
C ARG A 531 20.86 -14.24 16.05
N PRO A 532 20.70 -15.52 16.42
CA PRO A 532 21.29 -15.99 17.67
C PRO A 532 22.82 -15.82 17.57
N PRO A 533 23.51 -15.40 18.66
CA PRO A 533 24.96 -15.31 18.72
C PRO A 533 25.59 -16.68 18.48
N GLN A 534 26.85 -16.69 18.03
CA GLN A 534 27.41 -17.82 17.28
C GLN A 534 27.83 -19.01 18.15
N GLY A 535 26.84 -19.71 18.71
CA GLY A 535 26.99 -20.94 19.48
C GLY A 535 26.33 -22.16 18.81
N ARG A 536 27.17 -23.11 18.38
CA ARG A 536 26.86 -24.53 18.12
C ARG A 536 25.84 -24.96 17.06
N ASP A 537 24.88 -24.14 16.57
CA ASP A 537 23.82 -24.68 15.67
C ASP A 537 23.59 -23.98 14.31
N GLN A 538 24.66 -23.88 13.50
CA GLN A 538 24.52 -23.67 12.05
C GLN A 538 23.85 -24.86 11.32
N GLY A 539 23.74 -26.03 11.98
CA GLY A 539 23.20 -27.25 11.40
C GLY A 539 21.69 -27.19 11.20
N HIS A 540 20.95 -26.86 12.25
CA HIS A 540 19.50 -26.85 12.29
C HIS A 540 18.91 -25.74 11.42
N PHE A 541 19.53 -24.55 11.39
CA PHE A 541 19.10 -23.45 10.51
C PHE A 541 19.26 -23.80 9.02
N ARG A 542 20.37 -24.46 8.64
CA ARG A 542 20.57 -25.01 7.28
C ARG A 542 19.57 -26.14 6.98
N ARG A 543 19.32 -27.05 7.92
CA ARG A 543 18.36 -28.16 7.77
C ARG A 543 16.92 -27.67 7.58
N LEU A 544 16.49 -26.62 8.28
CA LEU A 544 15.17 -26.00 8.09
C LEU A 544 15.03 -25.37 6.70
N GLN A 545 16.00 -24.57 6.25
CA GLN A 545 15.99 -24.01 4.90
C GLN A 545 16.07 -25.09 3.80
N ALA A 546 16.73 -26.21 4.06
CA ALA A 546 16.77 -27.35 3.14
C ALA A 546 15.42 -28.11 3.10
N ARG A 547 14.78 -28.35 4.25
CA ARG A 547 13.47 -28.99 4.34
C ARG A 547 12.37 -28.16 3.67
N GLY A 548 12.34 -26.84 3.87
CA GLY A 548 11.40 -25.96 3.18
C GLY A 548 11.53 -26.05 1.65
N ARG A 549 12.76 -26.05 1.12
CA ARG A 549 13.04 -26.21 -0.32
C ARG A 549 12.82 -27.64 -0.84
N ARG A 550 12.79 -28.65 0.04
CA ARG A 550 12.36 -30.02 -0.30
C ARG A 550 10.85 -30.09 -0.43
N HIS A 551 10.08 -29.62 0.56
CA HIS A 551 8.62 -29.54 0.44
C HIS A 551 8.16 -28.66 -0.75
N GLU A 552 8.83 -27.54 -1.04
CA GLU A 552 8.52 -26.71 -2.22
C GLU A 552 8.80 -27.44 -3.56
N ARG A 553 9.65 -28.48 -3.57
CA ARG A 553 9.87 -29.36 -4.74
C ARG A 553 8.93 -30.55 -4.77
N GLU A 554 8.79 -31.25 -3.64
CA GLU A 554 7.99 -32.47 -3.50
C GLU A 554 6.49 -32.17 -3.73
N ARG A 555 6.01 -30.97 -3.37
CA ARG A 555 4.65 -30.48 -3.73
C ARG A 555 4.49 -30.07 -5.20
N LEU A 556 5.58 -29.94 -5.97
CA LEU A 556 5.53 -29.77 -7.43
C LEU A 556 5.63 -31.12 -8.17
N GLU A 557 5.83 -32.24 -7.44
CA GLU A 557 6.18 -33.55 -8.00
C GLU A 557 5.36 -34.70 -7.34
N GLY A 558 4.03 -34.59 -7.29
CA GLY A 558 3.14 -35.74 -7.06
C GLY A 558 1.68 -35.39 -6.72
N PRO A 559 0.77 -36.38 -6.62
CA PRO A 559 0.88 -37.77 -7.08
C PRO A 559 0.14 -38.02 -8.42
N GLU A 560 0.32 -39.20 -9.03
CA GLU A 560 -0.47 -39.60 -10.21
C GLU A 560 -1.91 -39.99 -9.82
N HIS A 561 -2.88 -39.11 -10.03
CA HIS A 561 -4.31 -39.47 -10.15
C HIS A 561 -4.86 -38.88 -11.45
N GLY A 562 -5.27 -39.76 -12.37
CA GLY A 562 -5.60 -39.41 -13.75
C GLY A 562 -5.56 -40.61 -14.70
N ARG A 563 -5.96 -41.80 -14.22
CA ARG A 563 -6.08 -43.01 -15.05
C ARG A 563 -7.42 -43.08 -15.80
N ASP A 564 -7.83 -41.98 -16.41
CA ASP A 564 -8.83 -42.02 -17.49
C ASP A 564 -8.56 -40.90 -18.51
N LEU A 565 -8.59 -41.27 -19.80
CA LEU A 565 -8.08 -40.59 -21.03
C LEU A 565 -6.92 -41.32 -21.74
N ARG A 566 -6.92 -42.67 -21.72
CA ARG A 566 -6.00 -43.52 -22.51
C ARG A 566 -6.70 -44.47 -23.50
N ARG A 567 -7.68 -43.94 -24.23
CA ARG A 567 -8.05 -44.44 -25.57
C ARG A 567 -8.05 -43.25 -26.55
N GLU A 568 -7.85 -43.54 -27.82
CA GLU A 568 -7.80 -42.58 -28.94
C GLU A 568 -6.68 -41.51 -28.90
N ARG A 569 -5.47 -41.93 -29.29
CA ARG A 569 -4.58 -41.18 -30.21
C ARG A 569 -3.50 -42.11 -30.77
N GLY A 570 -3.34 -42.10 -32.10
CA GLY A 570 -2.28 -42.84 -32.79
C GLY A 570 -0.88 -42.23 -32.57
N PRO A 571 0.19 -42.91 -33.01
CA PRO A 571 1.56 -42.45 -32.81
C PRO A 571 1.85 -41.15 -33.60
N PRO A 572 2.59 -40.19 -33.04
CA PRO A 572 3.01 -38.99 -33.75
C PRO A 572 4.13 -39.29 -34.75
N PRO A 573 4.22 -38.54 -35.88
CA PRO A 573 5.27 -38.74 -36.88
C PRO A 573 6.65 -38.37 -36.36
N ALA A 574 7.67 -39.10 -36.81
CA ALA A 574 9.06 -38.89 -36.40
C ALA A 574 9.71 -37.69 -37.13
N HIS A 575 10.35 -36.79 -36.37
CA HIS A 575 11.25 -35.77 -36.90
C HIS A 575 12.57 -35.72 -36.11
N PRO A 576 13.68 -35.25 -36.72
CA PRO A 576 15.03 -35.61 -36.26
C PRO A 576 15.47 -34.95 -34.96
N ARG A 577 16.32 -35.65 -34.21
CA ARG A 577 16.93 -35.18 -32.96
C ARG A 577 17.89 -34.01 -33.21
N ARG A 578 17.48 -32.76 -32.95
CA ARG A 578 18.41 -31.67 -32.63
C ARG A 578 18.60 -31.57 -31.12
N GLN A 579 19.84 -31.72 -30.65
CA GLN A 579 20.16 -31.58 -29.23
C GLN A 579 20.13 -30.10 -28.82
N GLY A 580 19.10 -29.70 -28.09
CA GLY A 580 18.99 -28.37 -27.47
C GLY A 580 18.52 -28.49 -26.04
N ARG A 581 19.46 -28.42 -25.07
CA ARG A 581 19.11 -28.41 -23.64
C ARG A 581 18.23 -27.19 -23.34
N PRO A 582 17.10 -27.32 -22.64
CA PRO A 582 16.35 -26.15 -22.16
C PRO A 582 17.26 -25.29 -21.26
N GLY A 583 17.41 -24.01 -21.61
CA GLY A 583 18.23 -23.08 -20.84
C GLY A 583 17.76 -23.01 -19.39
N ARG A 584 18.62 -23.40 -18.44
CA ARG A 584 18.38 -23.22 -17.01
C ARG A 584 18.68 -21.76 -16.64
N PRO A 585 17.74 -21.01 -16.04
CA PRO A 585 18.04 -19.69 -15.50
C PRO A 585 19.14 -19.75 -14.42
N ARG A 586 19.99 -18.73 -14.36
CA ARG A 586 20.85 -18.49 -13.18
C ARG A 586 19.97 -18.01 -12.01
N PRO A 587 20.30 -18.34 -10.75
CA PRO A 587 19.59 -17.82 -9.60
C PRO A 587 19.97 -16.35 -9.35
N TRP A 588 18.97 -15.46 -9.36
CA TRP A 588 19.08 -14.07 -8.91
C TRP A 588 18.19 -13.87 -7.66
N PRO A 589 18.53 -12.93 -6.75
CA PRO A 589 17.85 -12.77 -5.45
C PRO A 589 16.58 -11.90 -5.48
N GLU A 590 15.81 -11.87 -6.58
CA GLU A 590 14.57 -11.07 -6.67
C GLU A 590 13.37 -11.75 -5.99
N GLY A 591 12.61 -10.98 -5.19
CA GLY A 591 11.38 -11.45 -4.53
C GLY A 591 10.17 -11.58 -5.47
N HIS A 592 10.16 -10.86 -6.59
CA HIS A 592 9.03 -10.74 -7.51
C HIS A 592 8.94 -11.93 -8.50
N ARG A 593 8.51 -13.08 -7.99
CA ARG A 593 8.46 -14.35 -8.77
C ARG A 593 7.49 -14.37 -9.96
N LEU A 594 6.59 -13.38 -10.12
CA LEU A 594 5.58 -13.37 -11.21
C LEU A 594 6.21 -13.45 -12.60
N GLY A 595 7.29 -12.71 -12.88
CA GLY A 595 7.98 -12.78 -14.17
C GLY A 595 8.60 -14.15 -14.46
N LEU A 596 9.17 -14.78 -13.42
CA LEU A 596 9.97 -16.00 -13.52
C LEU A 596 9.15 -17.30 -13.66
N ARG A 597 7.88 -17.33 -13.21
CA ARG A 597 6.99 -18.50 -13.35
C ARG A 597 6.28 -18.56 -14.72
N ARG A 598 5.94 -17.41 -15.32
CA ARG A 598 5.22 -17.29 -16.61
C ARG A 598 5.76 -18.17 -17.76
N PRO A 599 7.08 -18.34 -17.98
CA PRO A 599 7.61 -19.19 -19.06
C PRO A 599 7.32 -20.69 -18.90
N ARG A 600 7.03 -21.18 -17.69
CA ARG A 600 6.79 -22.61 -17.42
C ARG A 600 5.37 -23.01 -17.83
N LEU A 601 4.37 -22.21 -17.45
CA LEU A 601 2.96 -22.44 -17.82
C LEU A 601 2.70 -22.21 -19.32
N ARG A 602 3.33 -21.18 -19.94
CA ARG A 602 3.23 -20.92 -21.38
C ARG A 602 3.65 -22.09 -22.28
N ARG A 603 4.39 -23.08 -21.77
CA ARG A 603 4.76 -24.30 -22.53
C ARG A 603 3.69 -25.40 -22.55
N ARG A 604 2.67 -25.38 -21.68
CA ARG A 604 1.58 -26.39 -21.68
C ARG A 604 0.37 -25.96 -22.51
N HIS A 605 0.01 -24.67 -22.56
CA HIS A 605 -1.19 -24.20 -23.27
C HIS A 605 -1.04 -23.92 -24.78
N ARG A 606 0.15 -24.05 -25.37
CA ARG A 606 0.38 -23.69 -26.80
C ARG A 606 0.02 -24.78 -27.81
N ALA A 607 -0.79 -25.78 -27.40
CA ALA A 607 -1.16 -26.97 -28.19
C ALA A 607 -2.68 -27.14 -28.35
N ALA A 608 -3.44 -26.04 -28.29
CA ALA A 608 -4.85 -25.96 -28.69
C ALA A 608 -5.04 -24.74 -29.60
N LEU A 609 -6.15 -24.71 -30.35
CA LEU A 609 -6.54 -23.65 -31.30
C LEU A 609 -5.57 -23.44 -32.49
N ARG A 610 -5.63 -24.34 -33.48
CA ARG A 610 -5.48 -23.93 -34.89
C ARG A 610 -6.20 -24.87 -35.88
N ASN A 611 -7.11 -24.26 -36.65
CA ASN A 611 -7.61 -24.68 -37.97
C ASN A 611 -8.56 -25.91 -38.08
N PRO A 612 -9.86 -25.67 -38.35
CA PRO A 612 -10.75 -26.59 -39.05
C PRO A 612 -10.98 -26.14 -40.51
N ARG A 613 -10.46 -26.89 -41.49
CA ARG A 613 -10.83 -26.74 -42.92
C ARG A 613 -10.70 -28.05 -43.70
N ARG A 614 -11.83 -28.68 -44.03
CA ARG A 614 -12.25 -29.07 -45.41
C ARG A 614 -13.50 -29.96 -45.42
N GLY A 615 -14.41 -29.71 -46.36
CA GLY A 615 -15.55 -30.59 -46.62
C GLY A 615 -16.53 -30.12 -47.70
N ARG A 616 -16.10 -30.14 -48.99
CA ARG A 616 -16.93 -30.22 -50.24
C ARG A 616 -18.02 -29.13 -50.47
N GLN A 617 -18.50 -28.80 -51.68
CA GLN A 617 -18.08 -29.01 -53.07
C GLN A 617 -18.74 -27.96 -54.00
N ALA A 618 -18.21 -27.80 -55.22
CA ALA A 618 -18.84 -27.18 -56.43
C ALA A 618 -19.21 -25.66 -56.43
N GLY A 619 -19.12 -25.03 -57.61
CA GLY A 619 -19.45 -23.62 -57.88
C GLY A 619 -18.65 -23.04 -59.06
N HIS A 620 -19.32 -22.62 -60.14
CA HIS A 620 -18.72 -22.39 -61.48
C HIS A 620 -18.54 -20.90 -61.87
N ARG A 621 -17.58 -20.61 -62.77
CA ARG A 621 -17.49 -19.43 -63.71
C ARG A 621 -17.16 -18.05 -63.06
N GLU A 622 -16.60 -17.01 -63.71
CA GLU A 622 -16.02 -16.83 -65.08
C GLU A 622 -15.12 -15.55 -65.23
N ARG A 623 -14.28 -15.51 -66.31
CA ARG A 623 -13.63 -14.33 -67.01
C ARG A 623 -12.71 -13.40 -66.17
N ARG A 624 -11.58 -12.78 -66.63
CA ARG A 624 -11.04 -12.15 -67.89
C ARG A 624 -11.68 -10.78 -68.24
N ALA A 625 -10.99 -9.74 -68.77
CA ALA A 625 -9.56 -9.34 -68.87
C ALA A 625 -9.43 -7.92 -69.56
N LEU A 626 -8.20 -7.37 -69.72
CA LEU A 626 -7.79 -6.19 -70.56
C LEU A 626 -8.06 -4.78 -69.93
N ARG A 627 -7.17 -3.75 -69.98
CA ARG A 627 -6.39 -3.00 -71.04
C ARG A 627 -7.29 -2.07 -71.90
N ARG A 628 -6.90 -0.85 -72.34
CA ARG A 628 -5.60 -0.11 -72.48
C ARG A 628 -5.76 1.37 -71.96
N CYS A 629 -5.08 2.49 -72.26
CA CYS A 629 -4.00 3.04 -73.16
C CYS A 629 -3.31 4.24 -72.41
N LEU A 630 -2.06 4.70 -72.64
CA LEU A 630 -1.43 5.56 -73.70
C LEU A 630 -1.98 7.01 -73.82
N LEU A 631 -1.20 8.12 -73.89
CA LEU A 631 0.24 8.45 -74.17
C LEU A 631 0.65 9.74 -73.36
N ALA A 632 1.89 10.29 -73.27
CA ALA A 632 3.20 10.05 -73.92
C ALA A 632 4.41 10.68 -73.16
N ARG A 633 5.60 10.02 -73.21
CA ARG A 633 7.00 10.56 -73.25
C ARG A 633 7.52 11.43 -72.06
N ARG A 634 8.80 11.38 -71.62
CA ARG A 634 9.99 10.52 -71.90
C ARG A 634 11.07 10.69 -70.77
N ARG A 635 11.57 9.58 -70.19
CA ARG A 635 12.97 9.16 -69.84
C ARG A 635 14.05 10.19 -69.36
N PRO A 636 15.16 9.73 -68.70
CA PRO A 636 15.38 8.66 -67.69
C PRO A 636 16.46 9.09 -66.62
N PRO A 637 17.22 8.21 -65.90
CA PRO A 637 16.94 6.93 -65.21
C PRO A 637 17.15 7.04 -63.67
N ASP A 638 17.15 5.89 -62.97
CA ASP A 638 17.14 5.75 -61.50
C ASP A 638 18.51 5.77 -60.76
N ALA A 639 18.38 5.78 -59.42
CA ALA A 639 19.28 5.24 -58.38
C ALA A 639 20.38 6.14 -57.78
N GLY A 640 20.37 6.23 -56.44
CA GLY A 640 21.39 6.85 -55.61
C GLY A 640 20.92 6.99 -54.16
N ALA A 641 21.76 6.62 -53.19
CA ALA A 641 21.53 6.79 -51.76
C ALA A 641 22.73 7.54 -51.14
N GLY A 642 22.54 8.08 -49.94
CA GLY A 642 23.61 8.66 -49.12
C GLY A 642 23.84 10.16 -49.34
N ALA A 643 23.78 10.90 -48.24
CA ALA A 643 24.23 12.29 -48.16
C ALA A 643 25.46 12.33 -47.24
N GLU A 644 26.64 12.05 -47.80
CA GLU A 644 27.95 12.19 -47.16
C GLU A 644 28.97 12.75 -48.17
N GLY A 645 30.14 13.20 -47.70
CA GLY A 645 31.31 13.40 -48.58
C GLY A 645 31.57 14.82 -49.11
N GLY A 646 31.32 15.87 -48.33
CA GLY A 646 31.94 17.18 -48.60
C GLY A 646 33.46 17.09 -48.44
N THR A 647 34.21 17.32 -49.51
CA THR A 647 35.65 17.04 -49.58
C THR A 647 36.52 18.00 -48.77
N GLY A 648 37.68 17.50 -48.31
CA GLY A 648 38.78 18.31 -47.83
C GLY A 648 40.11 17.61 -48.09
N GLU A 649 41.10 18.37 -48.56
CA GLU A 649 42.51 17.98 -48.63
C GLU A 649 43.40 19.17 -48.19
N ALA A 650 44.71 18.89 -48.01
CA ALA A 650 45.75 19.79 -47.50
C ALA A 650 45.64 20.22 -46.01
N GLY A 651 46.42 19.55 -45.15
CA GLY A 651 46.87 20.10 -43.86
C GLY A 651 48.23 20.82 -44.01
N PRO A 652 49.14 20.79 -43.02
CA PRO A 652 49.00 20.27 -41.64
C PRO A 652 49.67 21.16 -40.54
N ARG A 653 49.68 20.64 -39.29
CA ARG A 653 50.59 20.97 -38.14
C ARG A 653 50.15 22.01 -37.08
N ARG A 654 50.65 21.72 -35.85
CA ARG A 654 50.98 22.59 -34.68
C ARG A 654 49.89 23.00 -33.65
N HIS A 655 49.91 22.23 -32.56
CA HIS A 655 50.21 22.64 -31.16
C HIS A 655 49.34 23.65 -30.38
N HIS A 656 49.03 23.24 -29.13
CA HIS A 656 48.75 24.06 -27.94
C HIS A 656 47.50 24.96 -27.96
N ASP A 657 46.96 25.47 -26.85
CA ASP A 657 46.85 25.05 -25.43
C ASP A 657 45.97 26.14 -24.76
N ARG A 658 45.56 25.95 -23.50
CA ARG A 658 45.21 27.03 -22.54
C ARG A 658 44.07 28.02 -22.90
N ARG A 659 42.98 27.80 -22.14
CA ARG A 659 42.46 28.72 -21.10
C ARG A 659 41.60 29.95 -21.49
N ARG A 660 40.53 30.06 -20.69
CA ARG A 660 40.01 31.26 -19.98
C ARG A 660 39.05 32.25 -20.71
N ARG A 661 37.81 32.21 -20.18
CA ARG A 661 37.06 33.32 -19.53
C ARG A 661 36.18 34.27 -20.37
N ARG A 662 34.97 34.49 -19.81
CA ARG A 662 34.02 35.63 -19.94
C ARG A 662 33.29 35.72 -21.29
N HIS A 663 31.96 35.57 -21.36
CA HIS A 663 30.90 36.52 -20.97
C HIS A 663 31.01 37.92 -21.63
N PRO A 664 29.91 38.60 -22.03
CA PRO A 664 28.48 38.27 -21.80
C PRO A 664 27.52 38.47 -23.02
N ALA A 665 26.21 38.36 -22.74
CA ALA A 665 25.10 39.15 -23.32
C ALA A 665 24.61 38.91 -24.78
N ALA A 666 23.55 38.09 -24.88
CA ALA A 666 22.30 38.38 -25.62
C ALA A 666 21.25 37.32 -25.18
N GLY A 667 19.94 37.56 -25.06
CA GLY A 667 19.18 38.81 -25.25
C GLY A 667 18.19 38.74 -26.41
N LEU A 668 17.01 38.13 -26.21
CA LEU A 668 15.79 38.33 -27.00
C LEU A 668 14.58 37.69 -26.30
N ARG A 669 13.36 38.20 -26.55
CA ARG A 669 12.08 37.69 -26.00
C ARG A 669 11.19 37.09 -27.09
N CYS A 670 10.28 36.21 -26.67
CA CYS A 670 9.16 35.72 -27.47
C CYS A 670 8.20 36.87 -27.88
N PRO A 671 7.64 36.87 -29.10
CA PRO A 671 6.68 37.88 -29.57
C PRO A 671 5.19 37.48 -29.42
N LEU A 672 4.32 38.40 -29.83
CA LEU A 672 2.86 38.25 -30.11
C LEU A 672 1.88 38.23 -28.92
N CYS A 673 1.38 39.43 -28.60
CA CYS A 673 -0.06 39.73 -28.67
C CYS A 673 -0.26 41.23 -29.03
N ARG A 674 -1.30 41.54 -29.82
CA ARG A 674 -1.85 42.91 -30.05
C ARG A 674 -3.10 43.02 -29.15
N GLY A 675 -3.45 44.11 -28.46
CA GLY A 675 -3.67 45.50 -28.94
C GLY A 675 -5.19 45.77 -28.84
N CYS A 676 -5.73 46.96 -28.52
CA CYS A 676 -5.18 48.31 -28.26
C CYS A 676 -6.11 49.10 -27.31
N LEU A 677 -5.60 50.23 -26.77
CA LEU A 677 -6.24 51.40 -26.08
C LEU A 677 -5.27 51.84 -24.96
N VAL A 678 -4.37 52.83 -25.13
CA VAL A 678 -4.60 54.31 -25.22
C VAL A 678 -5.19 54.81 -23.89
N ASP A 679 -4.42 55.41 -22.97
CA ASP A 679 -3.79 56.73 -23.10
C ASP A 679 -2.48 56.96 -22.28
N LEU A 680 -1.93 58.18 -22.33
CA LEU A 680 -0.70 58.71 -21.68
C LEU A 680 -1.03 60.02 -20.88
N PRO A 681 -0.11 60.74 -20.16
CA PRO A 681 1.35 60.59 -20.04
C PRO A 681 1.95 60.73 -18.60
N ALA A 682 3.29 60.81 -18.52
CA ALA A 682 4.14 61.35 -17.45
C ALA A 682 4.34 60.51 -16.15
N GLY A 683 5.54 60.44 -15.56
CA GLY A 683 6.85 60.92 -16.06
C GLY A 683 8.02 60.68 -15.08
N ASN A 684 9.26 60.68 -15.60
CA ASN A 684 10.58 60.87 -14.94
C ASN A 684 10.77 60.43 -13.47
N ALA A 685 11.60 59.40 -13.21
CA ALA A 685 13.06 59.53 -12.91
C ALA A 685 13.35 59.58 -11.38
N ASP A 686 14.51 59.22 -10.81
CA ASP A 686 15.70 58.39 -11.18
C ASP A 686 16.56 58.18 -9.90
N ARG A 687 17.53 57.25 -9.90
CA ARG A 687 18.70 57.08 -8.97
C ARG A 687 18.53 56.48 -7.54
N GLY A 688 19.66 55.95 -7.05
CA GLY A 688 19.99 55.76 -5.61
C GLY A 688 19.46 54.48 -4.94
N CYS A 689 20.11 53.30 -4.92
CA CYS A 689 21.50 52.87 -5.09
C CYS A 689 22.41 52.93 -3.82
N ARG A 690 22.77 51.73 -3.30
CA ARG A 690 23.85 51.32 -2.35
C ARG A 690 23.54 51.17 -0.83
N HIS A 691 23.86 49.96 -0.34
CA HIS A 691 24.73 49.58 0.81
C HIS A 691 25.06 50.60 1.94
N ARG A 692 25.30 50.21 3.21
CA ARG A 692 25.43 48.87 3.86
C ARG A 692 25.34 49.01 5.41
N LEU A 693 24.87 47.94 6.07
CA LEU A 693 25.26 47.33 7.37
C LEU A 693 25.77 48.17 8.59
N ASP A 694 25.19 47.81 9.74
CA ASP A 694 25.73 47.73 11.11
C ASP A 694 26.02 48.99 11.96
N GLY A 695 25.48 49.00 13.20
CA GLY A 695 25.71 49.99 14.27
C GLY A 695 24.94 49.65 15.56
N GLN A 696 25.61 49.59 16.72
CA GLN A 696 25.12 48.98 17.97
C GLN A 696 24.48 49.97 18.99
N ALA A 697 23.87 49.41 20.05
CA ALA A 697 23.75 49.96 21.42
C ALA A 697 22.67 51.07 21.66
N GLN A 698 22.12 51.33 22.87
CA GLN A 698 22.19 50.66 24.20
C GLN A 698 21.05 51.16 25.15
N ARG A 699 20.89 50.50 26.34
CA ARG A 699 20.24 50.98 27.60
C ARG A 699 18.68 51.06 27.60
N GLN A 700 17.94 50.49 28.55
CA GLN A 700 17.84 50.67 30.04
C GLN A 700 16.99 51.92 30.44
N ALA A 701 16.12 51.92 31.48
CA ALA A 701 15.91 50.94 32.57
C ALA A 701 14.61 51.16 33.41
N ARG A 702 14.21 50.13 34.20
CA ARG A 702 13.62 50.21 35.59
C ARG A 702 12.15 50.72 35.77
N LEU A 703 11.37 50.41 36.83
CA LEU A 703 11.55 49.60 38.09
C LEU A 703 10.17 49.19 38.73
N ARG A 704 10.02 47.94 39.24
CA ARG A 704 9.36 47.44 40.50
C ARG A 704 7.92 47.91 40.95
N ALA A 705 7.18 47.22 41.86
CA ALA A 705 7.27 45.86 42.47
C ALA A 705 5.99 45.46 43.23
N GLY A 706 5.76 44.14 43.40
CA GLY A 706 5.18 43.48 44.59
C GLY A 706 3.66 43.59 44.82
N GLY A 707 2.98 42.67 45.52
CA GLY A 707 3.41 41.37 46.07
C GLY A 707 2.85 41.09 47.48
N GLY A 708 2.09 40.00 47.69
CA GLY A 708 1.56 39.65 49.02
C GLY A 708 0.58 38.46 49.03
N VAL A 709 0.71 37.60 50.04
CA VAL A 709 -0.10 36.38 50.27
C VAL A 709 -1.32 36.68 51.15
N GLY A 710 -2.44 35.97 50.98
CA GLY A 710 -3.59 35.99 51.89
C GLY A 710 -4.56 34.82 51.63
N ALA A 711 -5.29 34.35 52.65
CA ALA A 711 -6.14 33.16 52.55
C ALA A 711 -7.38 33.23 53.47
N SER A 712 -8.35 32.32 53.23
CA SER A 712 -9.51 32.02 54.09
C SER A 712 -10.63 33.12 54.09
N VAL A 713 -11.89 32.92 54.51
CA VAL A 713 -12.77 31.75 54.77
C VAL A 713 -14.22 32.28 55.02
N ARG A 714 -15.26 31.40 55.02
CA ARG A 714 -16.68 31.68 55.41
C ARG A 714 -17.48 32.51 54.36
N LYS A 715 -18.70 32.08 53.99
CA LYS A 715 -20.02 32.12 54.67
C LYS A 715 -20.59 33.55 54.82
N ALA A 716 -21.89 33.78 54.69
CA ALA A 716 -23.02 33.03 54.11
C ALA A 716 -24.29 33.91 54.16
N ASP A 717 -25.41 33.42 53.58
CA ASP A 717 -26.81 33.84 53.86
C ASP A 717 -27.15 35.32 53.48
N ASP A 718 -28.40 35.76 53.28
CA ASP A 718 -29.70 35.07 53.14
C ASP A 718 -30.67 35.91 52.26
N GLU A 719 -31.90 35.41 52.04
CA GLU A 719 -33.18 36.07 51.69
C GLU A 719 -33.26 37.26 50.66
N GLY A 720 -34.29 37.37 49.81
CA GLY A 720 -35.39 36.43 49.57
C GLY A 720 -36.58 36.98 48.76
N GLN A 721 -37.42 36.05 48.31
CA GLN A 721 -38.89 36.14 48.20
C GLN A 721 -39.61 37.01 47.12
N ARG A 722 -40.40 36.26 46.30
CA ARG A 722 -41.80 36.49 45.84
C ARG A 722 -42.13 37.07 44.44
N ARG A 723 -42.80 36.18 43.67
CA ARG A 723 -44.03 36.38 42.86
C ARG A 723 -43.90 37.13 41.50
N SER A 724 -44.67 36.81 40.44
CA SER A 724 -45.63 35.69 40.21
C SER A 724 -46.10 35.59 38.75
N HIS A 725 -46.43 34.35 38.29
CA HIS A 725 -47.24 34.00 37.09
C HIS A 725 -46.60 34.31 35.70
N ALA A 726 -46.91 33.63 34.59
CA ALA A 726 -47.46 32.28 34.28
C ALA A 726 -47.19 32.03 32.75
N GLY A 727 -47.20 30.81 32.16
CA GLY A 727 -47.42 29.44 32.66
C GLY A 727 -47.29 28.40 31.51
N HIS A 728 -47.67 27.13 31.75
CA HIS A 728 -47.59 25.94 30.85
C HIS A 728 -46.14 25.43 30.55
N VAL A 729 -45.65 24.23 30.93
CA VAL A 729 -46.21 22.84 31.14
C VAL A 729 -46.50 22.16 29.79
N ILE A 730 -46.10 20.93 29.44
CA ILE A 730 -45.67 19.67 30.13
C ILE A 730 -44.18 19.34 29.78
N ARG A 731 -43.26 18.74 30.56
CA ARG A 731 -43.18 17.95 31.84
C ARG A 731 -43.09 16.40 31.71
N VAL A 732 -41.90 15.81 31.91
CA VAL A 732 -41.67 14.37 32.21
C VAL A 732 -40.94 14.27 33.55
N GLU A 733 -41.32 13.31 34.40
CA GLU A 733 -40.81 13.17 35.78
C GLU A 733 -39.79 12.04 35.93
N LEU A 734 -38.83 12.28 36.82
CA LEU A 734 -38.09 11.28 37.59
C LEU A 734 -38.06 11.79 39.03
N ALA A 735 -38.30 10.90 39.98
CA ALA A 735 -38.25 11.19 41.41
C ALA A 735 -37.61 10.01 42.13
N ASP A 736 -36.66 10.30 43.01
CA ASP A 736 -36.09 9.36 43.98
C ASP A 736 -37.08 9.08 45.13
N ASP A 737 -36.79 8.07 45.96
CA ASP A 737 -37.17 8.16 47.37
C ASP A 737 -36.18 7.41 48.28
N ILE A 738 -36.21 7.71 49.59
CA ILE A 738 -35.07 7.59 50.51
C ILE A 738 -35.35 6.63 51.69
N ALA A 739 -34.39 5.75 52.04
CA ALA A 739 -34.24 5.23 53.42
C ALA A 739 -32.88 4.56 53.72
N ASP A 740 -32.46 4.68 54.99
CA ASP A 740 -31.30 4.10 55.70
C ASP A 740 -31.81 3.69 57.11
N PRO A 741 -31.13 2.96 58.03
CA PRO A 741 -29.91 2.13 57.95
C PRO A 741 -30.10 0.66 58.44
N ARG A 742 -29.03 -0.16 58.29
CA ARG A 742 -28.35 -0.99 59.34
C ARG A 742 -27.69 -2.25 58.75
N ALA A 743 -26.71 -2.80 59.48
CA ALA A 743 -25.78 -3.85 59.05
C ALA A 743 -25.82 -5.05 60.03
N PRO A 744 -25.03 -6.14 59.87
CA PRO A 744 -24.34 -6.68 58.68
C PRO A 744 -24.52 -8.23 58.50
N ASP A 745 -23.77 -8.79 57.54
CA ASP A 745 -22.96 -10.04 57.68
C ASP A 745 -23.46 -11.38 57.06
N ARG A 746 -22.46 -12.20 56.67
CA ARG A 746 -22.42 -13.65 56.36
C ARG A 746 -23.24 -14.28 55.21
N HIS A 747 -22.49 -14.57 54.15
CA HIS A 747 -22.18 -15.95 53.70
C HIS A 747 -23.27 -17.06 53.81
N ARG A 748 -23.80 -17.53 52.67
CA ARG A 748 -23.38 -18.76 51.94
C ARG A 748 -24.22 -18.90 50.64
N LEU A 749 -23.59 -19.03 49.46
CA LEU A 749 -23.11 -20.27 48.82
C LEU A 749 -24.21 -21.30 48.49
N VAL A 750 -24.46 -21.48 47.18
CA VAL A 750 -24.81 -22.75 46.47
C VAL A 750 -26.07 -23.49 46.98
N SER A 751 -27.09 -23.75 46.17
CA SER A 751 -27.08 -24.35 44.82
C SER A 751 -28.27 -23.88 43.95
N HIS A 752 -28.12 -23.66 42.65
CA HIS A 752 -28.24 -24.70 41.60
C HIS A 752 -29.50 -25.59 41.72
N HIS A 753 -30.54 -25.24 40.96
CA HIS A 753 -31.28 -26.23 40.19
C HIS A 753 -31.57 -25.71 38.77
N LEU A 754 -31.53 -26.63 37.81
CA LEU A 754 -31.91 -26.44 36.40
C LEU A 754 -33.28 -27.09 36.19
N GLY A 755 -34.08 -26.54 35.27
CA GLY A 755 -35.49 -26.85 35.10
C GLY A 755 -36.22 -25.54 34.76
N ARG A 756 -36.12 -24.99 33.54
CA ARG A 756 -36.32 -25.59 32.20
C ARG A 756 -37.80 -25.90 31.95
N ASP A 757 -38.24 -25.57 30.73
CA ASP A 757 -39.58 -25.76 30.17
C ASP A 757 -40.67 -24.82 30.78
N ALA A 758 -41.65 -24.30 30.04
CA ALA A 758 -41.76 -24.05 28.58
C ALA A 758 -42.92 -23.04 28.32
N GLN A 759 -43.13 -22.66 27.05
CA GLN A 759 -44.37 -22.07 26.50
C GLN A 759 -44.83 -20.70 27.04
N SER A 760 -44.39 -19.62 26.37
CA SER A 760 -45.26 -18.91 25.41
C SER A 760 -44.43 -18.15 24.38
#